data_AF-A0A8J1VPB6-F1
#
_entry.id   AF-A0A8J1VPB6-F1
#
_cell.length_a   1.000
_cell.length_b   1.000
_cell.length_c   1.000
_cell.angle_alpha   90.00
_cell.angle_beta   90.00
_cell.angle_gamma   90.00
#
_symmetry.space_group_name_H-M   'P 1'
#
loop_
_entity.id
_entity.type
_entity.pdbx_description
1 polymer ?
#
loop_
_entity_poly.entity_id
_entity_poly.type
_entity_poly.pdbx_seq_one_letter_code
_entity_poly.pdbx_strand_id
1 'polypeptide(L)'
;MQTSHALRSLASTHIETPYSLTKWMNHHLHLPPAITIDTIDPLRAAHLQRSLPTRQNFPIRAEIGDELPKGHHLIYFQPESTLSQLGRDGSSTELNAPAPFVRRMWAGGSQSWNHKIAPLRIGDRIAQATKVVKVEYKKGMVFVHQQRDLYHFEDGGEHMLNQEEGRWAIRELRTHVFRPAGVETVQARETPPTPPAESTRTRTPDIEFTFTPTSPLLFRYSALTFNAHKVHYDRPWTRDVEGHPDLLVHGPLTATLLIELGQSIGSLNRFDYRAVKPIYVDREVRLLGAWAEGTQGQLGEVEEVEQQRPSRKMEMWAEQEGRKVKENEVWSTVTQAKTQAHKLDLFQSAHMPLPHGLRSEMGLSCAARPSFRCLSTIAEKPLIPRRAMMYVPGSNARMLEKSLSLDADSICYDLEDSVSSKKKGEARRAVSALLDGERRPVGEVMVRINAVGTGFEELDLDSVLRTRHISAIALPKTNSPNHISYLVSRIQRLCPPYKQRGRDAIRIIAMIESSKAMIRIEEIAGTGEGHLDALLFAAEDFSTLLSEVGVDVLSPKVCVNYEDEAALREEAEEGRRLGFDGKQAIHPNQIDVIHSAFSPSQPEIDRASRIKIVFEAQAAAGNGAFELDGQMVDAPVYKQAMKILAKVRAARSHSR
;
A
#
# COMPACT_ATOMS: atom_id res chain seq x y z
N MET A 1 51.36 -47.28 40.83
CA MET A 1 50.99 -46.32 39.78
C MET A 1 51.26 -47.03 38.44
N GLN A 2 50.43 -47.96 37.95
CA GLN A 2 49.01 -47.85 37.54
C GLN A 2 48.77 -46.88 36.38
N THR A 3 48.31 -47.45 35.24
CA THR A 3 47.42 -46.89 34.20
C THR A 3 47.88 -45.67 33.37
N SER A 4 47.63 -45.58 32.05
CA SER A 4 46.91 -46.46 31.10
C SER A 4 47.40 -46.29 29.65
N HIS A 5 47.16 -47.32 28.84
CA HIS A 5 47.30 -47.37 27.38
C HIS A 5 46.20 -46.59 26.62
N ALA A 6 46.53 -46.29 25.35
CA ALA A 6 45.70 -46.40 24.13
C ALA A 6 44.71 -45.30 23.68
N LEU A 7 44.60 -45.27 22.33
CA LEU A 7 43.65 -44.60 21.40
C LEU A 7 44.16 -43.24 20.86
N ARG A 8 44.67 -43.10 19.62
CA ARG A 8 44.23 -43.63 18.32
C ARG A 8 42.71 -43.60 18.15
N SER A 9 42.16 -42.44 17.72
CA SER A 9 41.06 -42.32 16.74
C SER A 9 40.67 -40.85 16.57
N LEU A 10 40.15 -40.48 15.39
CA LEU A 10 39.59 -39.19 14.97
C LEU A 10 40.56 -38.16 14.33
N ALA A 11 41.32 -38.62 13.32
CA ALA A 11 41.65 -37.75 12.20
C ALA A 11 40.38 -37.48 11.35
N SER A 12 39.49 -36.60 11.81
CA SER A 12 38.42 -36.07 10.97
C SER A 12 39.02 -35.04 10.01
N THR A 13 38.98 -35.34 8.71
CA THR A 13 39.47 -34.51 7.61
C THR A 13 39.10 -33.02 7.76
N HIS A 14 40.07 -32.20 8.16
CA HIS A 14 39.99 -30.76 7.96
C HIS A 14 40.10 -30.48 6.46
N ILE A 15 38.95 -30.28 5.80
CA ILE A 15 38.91 -29.67 4.48
C ILE A 15 39.20 -28.18 4.72
N GLU A 16 40.42 -27.74 4.42
CA GLU A 16 40.79 -26.33 4.51
C GLU A 16 39.81 -25.50 3.68
N THR A 17 39.11 -24.58 4.34
CA THR A 17 38.30 -23.56 3.65
C THR A 17 39.26 -22.64 2.89
N PRO A 18 39.11 -22.49 1.56
CA PRO A 18 39.99 -21.62 0.78
C PRO A 18 40.06 -20.21 1.37
N TYR A 19 41.24 -19.59 1.38
CA TYR A 19 41.46 -18.27 1.97
C TYR A 19 40.46 -17.20 1.46
N SER A 20 40.07 -17.29 0.19
CA SER A 20 39.03 -16.46 -0.43
C SER A 20 37.64 -16.63 0.21
N LEU A 21 37.25 -17.86 0.56
CA LEU A 21 35.99 -18.17 1.23
C LEU A 21 35.98 -17.62 2.67
N THR A 22 37.06 -17.81 3.43
CA THR A 22 37.17 -17.27 4.80
C THR A 22 37.10 -15.74 4.82
N LYS A 23 37.80 -15.08 3.88
CA LYS A 23 37.73 -13.61 3.72
C LYS A 23 36.32 -13.14 3.36
N TRP A 24 35.64 -13.84 2.46
CA TRP A 24 34.26 -13.56 2.07
C TRP A 24 33.27 -13.75 3.22
N MET A 25 33.38 -14.86 3.97
CA MET A 25 32.58 -15.12 5.18
C MET A 25 32.72 -14.00 6.20
N ASN A 26 33.96 -13.62 6.52
CA ASN A 26 34.22 -12.53 7.46
C ASN A 26 33.67 -11.19 6.97
N HIS A 27 33.76 -10.88 5.67
CA HIS A 27 33.17 -9.66 5.12
C HIS A 27 31.65 -9.61 5.35
N HIS A 28 30.91 -10.63 4.87
CA HIS A 28 29.44 -10.61 4.93
C HIS A 28 28.86 -10.72 6.34
N LEU A 29 29.57 -11.36 7.29
CA LEU A 29 29.14 -11.44 8.70
C LEU A 29 29.29 -10.10 9.46
N HIS A 30 30.11 -9.17 8.97
CA HIS A 30 30.36 -7.86 9.62
C HIS A 30 29.76 -6.68 8.84
N LEU A 31 29.01 -6.93 7.76
CA LEU A 31 28.25 -5.88 7.09
C LEU A 31 27.13 -5.37 8.02
N PRO A 32 26.85 -4.05 8.06
CA PRO A 32 25.64 -3.54 8.71
C PRO A 32 24.39 -4.09 7.98
N PRO A 33 23.23 -4.14 8.65
CA PRO A 33 22.00 -4.57 8.00
C PRO A 33 21.66 -3.66 6.83
N ALA A 34 21.38 -4.24 5.66
CA ALA A 34 20.84 -3.51 4.53
C ALA A 34 19.36 -3.18 4.84
N ILE A 35 19.01 -1.89 4.80
CA ILE A 35 17.63 -1.42 4.96
C ILE A 35 17.01 -1.22 3.58
N THR A 36 15.88 -1.85 3.33
CA THR A 36 15.06 -1.66 2.11
C THR A 36 13.63 -1.31 2.50
N ILE A 37 12.90 -0.61 1.62
CA ILE A 37 11.52 -0.16 1.85
C ILE A 37 10.66 -0.67 0.69
N ASP A 38 9.51 -1.26 0.99
CA ASP A 38 8.48 -1.66 0.02
C ASP A 38 7.11 -1.23 0.56
N THR A 39 6.07 -1.35 -0.26
CA THR A 39 4.68 -1.18 0.18
C THR A 39 3.96 -2.50 0.00
N ILE A 40 3.09 -2.86 0.94
CA ILE A 40 2.23 -4.04 0.81
C ILE A 40 1.11 -3.71 -0.19
N ASP A 41 1.47 -3.66 -1.47
CA ASP A 41 0.60 -3.29 -2.58
C ASP A 41 -0.66 -4.19 -2.64
N PRO A 42 -1.88 -3.62 -2.58
CA PRO A 42 -3.14 -4.35 -2.72
C PRO A 42 -3.19 -5.22 -3.99
N LEU A 43 -2.65 -4.73 -5.10
CA LEU A 43 -2.71 -5.47 -6.36
C LEU A 43 -1.77 -6.68 -6.36
N ARG A 44 -0.54 -6.54 -5.85
CA ARG A 44 0.43 -7.64 -5.64
C ARG A 44 -0.12 -8.69 -4.66
N ALA A 45 -0.75 -8.26 -3.56
CA ALA A 45 -1.43 -9.14 -2.61
C ALA A 45 -2.58 -9.93 -3.28
N ALA A 46 -3.43 -9.24 -4.04
CA ALA A 46 -4.51 -9.87 -4.81
C ALA A 46 -3.97 -10.86 -5.86
N HIS A 47 -2.89 -10.52 -6.55
CA HIS A 47 -2.25 -11.40 -7.54
C HIS A 47 -1.64 -12.67 -6.93
N LEU A 48 -1.05 -12.59 -5.73
CA LEU A 48 -0.64 -13.78 -4.99
C LEU A 48 -1.84 -14.67 -4.67
N GLN A 49 -2.89 -14.11 -4.06
CA GLN A 49 -4.08 -14.90 -3.71
C GLN A 49 -4.78 -15.52 -4.94
N ARG A 50 -4.85 -14.82 -6.07
CA ARG A 50 -5.34 -15.36 -7.37
C ARG A 50 -4.43 -16.43 -7.99
N SER A 51 -3.22 -16.63 -7.44
CA SER A 51 -2.25 -17.62 -7.90
C SER A 51 -2.19 -18.85 -6.99
N LEU A 52 -2.38 -18.70 -5.68
CA LEU A 52 -2.27 -19.80 -4.71
C LEU A 52 -3.39 -20.85 -4.91
N PRO A 53 -3.07 -22.14 -5.11
CA PRO A 53 -4.07 -23.21 -5.24
C PRO A 53 -5.02 -23.31 -4.05
N THR A 54 -4.52 -23.06 -2.83
CA THR A 54 -5.26 -22.98 -1.56
C THR A 54 -6.36 -21.91 -1.54
N ARG A 55 -6.37 -20.97 -2.50
CA ARG A 55 -7.29 -19.83 -2.55
C ARG A 55 -8.27 -19.86 -3.72
N GLN A 56 -8.19 -20.84 -4.63
CA GLN A 56 -9.00 -20.85 -5.86
C GLN A 56 -10.53 -20.87 -5.63
N ASN A 57 -10.98 -21.40 -4.49
CA ASN A 57 -12.40 -21.47 -4.13
C ASN A 57 -12.83 -20.42 -3.08
N PHE A 58 -11.99 -19.41 -2.81
CA PHE A 58 -12.22 -18.41 -1.76
C PHE A 58 -12.26 -16.98 -2.32
N PRO A 59 -13.05 -16.07 -1.69
CA PRO A 59 -12.99 -14.67 -2.03
C PRO A 59 -11.59 -14.12 -1.74
N ILE A 60 -11.03 -13.41 -2.72
CA ILE A 60 -9.78 -12.66 -2.59
C ILE A 60 -10.01 -11.52 -1.58
N ARG A 61 -9.17 -11.43 -0.55
CA ARG A 61 -9.18 -10.36 0.46
C ARG A 61 -7.85 -9.63 0.44
N ALA A 62 -7.85 -8.50 -0.26
CA ALA A 62 -6.66 -7.71 -0.51
C ALA A 62 -6.99 -6.22 -0.56
N GLU A 63 -7.87 -5.77 0.33
CA GLU A 63 -8.26 -4.36 0.46
C GLU A 63 -7.28 -3.61 1.38
N ILE A 64 -7.17 -2.29 1.21
CA ILE A 64 -6.30 -1.48 2.07
C ILE A 64 -6.81 -1.56 3.52
N GLY A 65 -5.92 -1.91 4.45
CA GLY A 65 -6.22 -2.15 5.86
C GLY A 65 -6.42 -3.62 6.24
N ASP A 66 -6.61 -4.54 5.28
CA ASP A 66 -6.64 -5.99 5.56
C ASP A 66 -5.32 -6.45 6.19
N GLU A 67 -5.36 -7.38 7.14
CA GLU A 67 -4.14 -8.01 7.69
C GLU A 67 -3.42 -8.83 6.61
N LEU A 68 -2.11 -8.62 6.42
CA LEU A 68 -1.30 -9.41 5.50
C LEU A 68 -1.22 -10.86 5.99
N PRO A 69 -1.72 -11.86 5.22
CA PRO A 69 -1.69 -13.24 5.68
C PRO A 69 -0.27 -13.76 5.90
N LYS A 70 -0.11 -14.69 6.85
CA LYS A 70 1.21 -15.20 7.22
C LYS A 70 1.84 -15.93 6.02
N GLY A 71 3.16 -15.77 5.87
CA GLY A 71 3.89 -16.24 4.68
C GLY A 71 3.70 -15.43 3.38
N HIS A 72 2.73 -14.50 3.29
CA HIS A 72 2.53 -13.69 2.07
C HIS A 72 3.60 -12.60 1.91
N HIS A 73 4.32 -12.24 2.98
CA HIS A 73 5.44 -11.29 2.94
C HIS A 73 6.61 -11.74 2.02
N LEU A 74 6.62 -12.99 1.57
CA LEU A 74 7.69 -13.56 0.73
C LEU A 74 7.77 -12.98 -0.69
N ILE A 75 6.72 -12.29 -1.18
CA ILE A 75 6.68 -11.62 -2.50
C ILE A 75 7.14 -10.15 -2.48
N TYR A 76 7.54 -9.64 -1.31
CA TYR A 76 7.93 -8.24 -1.10
C TYR A 76 9.44 -8.12 -0.84
N PHE A 77 9.96 -6.91 -1.08
CA PHE A 77 11.38 -6.59 -1.18
C PHE A 77 12.03 -7.42 -2.30
N GLN A 78 11.66 -7.06 -3.53
CA GLN A 78 12.16 -7.70 -4.76
C GLN A 78 13.66 -7.41 -4.94
N PRO A 79 14.44 -8.31 -5.56
CA PRO A 79 15.88 -8.07 -5.79
C PRO A 79 16.13 -6.89 -6.74
N GLU A 80 17.10 -6.04 -6.39
CA GLU A 80 17.52 -4.89 -7.21
C GLU A 80 18.55 -5.27 -8.31
N SER A 81 18.98 -6.54 -8.34
CA SER A 81 19.93 -7.08 -9.33
C SER A 81 19.46 -6.83 -10.78
N THR A 82 20.25 -6.05 -11.53
CA THR A 82 20.08 -5.87 -12.98
C THR A 82 20.40 -7.16 -13.75
N LEU A 83 19.96 -7.27 -15.01
CA LEU A 83 20.20 -8.46 -15.85
C LEU A 83 21.68 -8.84 -15.98
N SER A 84 22.60 -7.86 -15.98
CA SER A 84 24.05 -8.08 -16.04
C SER A 84 24.67 -8.54 -14.72
N GLN A 85 23.94 -8.46 -13.60
CA GLN A 85 24.35 -8.93 -12.27
C GLN A 85 23.78 -10.32 -11.93
N LEU A 86 22.94 -10.90 -12.78
CA LEU A 86 22.40 -12.25 -12.57
C LEU A 86 23.45 -13.33 -12.87
N GLY A 87 23.34 -14.44 -12.15
CA GLY A 87 24.10 -15.65 -12.41
C GLY A 87 23.73 -16.28 -13.75
N ARG A 88 24.53 -17.24 -14.22
CA ARG A 88 24.27 -17.96 -15.48
C ARG A 88 22.92 -18.72 -15.46
N ASP A 89 22.48 -19.10 -14.26
CA ASP A 89 21.18 -19.70 -13.94
C ASP A 89 20.03 -18.68 -13.83
N GLY A 90 20.29 -17.37 -13.91
CA GLY A 90 19.31 -16.30 -13.72
C GLY A 90 19.01 -15.95 -12.25
N SER A 91 19.74 -16.52 -11.28
CA SER A 91 19.58 -16.18 -9.86
C SER A 91 20.41 -14.94 -9.48
N SER A 92 19.96 -14.15 -8.49
CA SER A 92 20.76 -13.03 -7.95
C SER A 92 22.02 -13.57 -7.26
N THR A 93 23.16 -12.90 -7.50
CA THR A 93 24.50 -13.32 -7.04
C THR A 93 24.97 -12.67 -5.75
N GLU A 94 24.16 -11.78 -5.14
CA GLU A 94 24.54 -10.93 -3.99
C GLU A 94 25.07 -11.71 -2.77
N LEU A 95 24.63 -12.97 -2.61
CA LEU A 95 25.04 -13.86 -1.52
C LEU A 95 25.87 -15.06 -2.01
N ASN A 96 26.29 -15.08 -3.28
CA ASN A 96 27.05 -16.19 -3.82
C ASN A 96 28.43 -16.23 -3.15
N ALA A 97 28.76 -17.36 -2.55
CA ALA A 97 30.13 -17.62 -2.14
C ALA A 97 31.06 -17.64 -3.38
N PRO A 98 32.37 -17.34 -3.21
CA PRO A 98 33.32 -17.31 -4.32
C PRO A 98 33.34 -18.62 -5.14
N ALA A 99 33.86 -18.55 -6.38
CA ALA A 99 34.01 -19.75 -7.20
C ALA A 99 34.71 -20.89 -6.42
N PRO A 100 34.21 -22.14 -6.51
CA PRO A 100 33.31 -22.66 -7.54
C PRO A 100 31.79 -22.60 -7.21
N PHE A 101 31.37 -21.97 -6.10
CA PHE A 101 30.02 -22.12 -5.53
C PHE A 101 28.88 -21.38 -6.27
N VAL A 102 28.66 -21.68 -7.55
CA VAL A 102 27.74 -20.95 -8.44
C VAL A 102 26.29 -21.43 -8.43
N ARG A 103 26.00 -22.68 -8.03
CA ARG A 103 24.63 -23.24 -8.06
C ARG A 103 23.91 -22.92 -6.75
N ARG A 104 22.88 -22.07 -6.78
CA ARG A 104 22.12 -21.62 -5.60
C ARG A 104 20.83 -22.43 -5.41
N MET A 105 20.58 -22.91 -4.19
CA MET A 105 19.28 -23.51 -3.82
C MET A 105 18.72 -22.91 -2.53
N TRP A 106 17.39 -22.95 -2.39
CA TRP A 106 16.68 -22.69 -1.14
C TRP A 106 16.72 -23.93 -0.26
N ALA A 107 17.40 -23.89 0.89
CA ALA A 107 17.59 -25.06 1.75
C ALA A 107 16.55 -25.16 2.89
N GLY A 108 15.90 -24.05 3.25
CA GLY A 108 14.97 -23.97 4.37
C GLY A 108 15.00 -22.60 5.04
N GLY A 109 14.44 -22.54 6.24
CA GLY A 109 14.41 -21.32 7.03
C GLY A 109 13.49 -21.41 8.24
N SER A 110 13.21 -20.26 8.84
CA SER A 110 12.16 -20.09 9.83
C SER A 110 11.46 -18.74 9.67
N GLN A 111 10.21 -18.65 10.13
CA GLN A 111 9.42 -17.42 10.15
C GLN A 111 8.73 -17.31 11.51
N SER A 112 8.78 -16.13 12.13
CA SER A 112 8.11 -15.81 13.39
C SER A 112 7.29 -14.53 13.25
N TRP A 113 6.12 -14.49 13.89
CA TRP A 113 5.24 -13.33 13.93
C TRP A 113 5.15 -12.81 15.36
N ASN A 114 5.43 -11.52 15.55
CA ASN A 114 5.47 -10.91 16.88
C ASN A 114 4.06 -10.49 17.31
N HIS A 115 3.51 -11.18 18.31
CA HIS A 115 2.17 -10.88 18.85
C HIS A 115 2.11 -9.59 19.68
N LYS A 116 3.27 -9.01 20.08
CA LYS A 116 3.34 -7.74 20.82
C LYS A 116 3.30 -6.51 19.91
N ILE A 117 3.38 -6.70 18.59
CA ILE A 117 3.40 -5.64 17.59
C ILE A 117 2.15 -5.79 16.70
N ALA A 118 1.57 -4.68 16.27
CA ALA A 118 0.43 -4.70 15.34
C ALA A 118 0.82 -5.46 14.06
N PRO A 119 -0.03 -6.36 13.53
CA PRO A 119 0.31 -7.10 12.32
C PRO A 119 0.39 -6.14 11.12
N LEU A 120 1.28 -6.46 10.17
CA LEU A 120 1.40 -5.71 8.92
C LEU A 120 0.10 -5.81 8.11
N ARG A 121 -0.32 -4.71 7.49
CA ARG A 121 -1.55 -4.58 6.72
C ARG A 121 -1.29 -4.24 5.25
N ILE A 122 -2.25 -4.60 4.41
CA ILE A 122 -2.25 -4.23 3.00
C ILE A 122 -2.41 -2.71 2.88
N GLY A 123 -1.56 -2.08 2.08
CA GLY A 123 -1.38 -0.64 2.02
C GLY A 123 -0.27 -0.08 2.92
N ASP A 124 0.21 -0.83 3.91
CA ASP A 124 1.30 -0.35 4.78
C ASP A 124 2.59 -0.14 3.98
N ARG A 125 3.27 0.96 4.27
CA ARG A 125 4.67 1.15 3.91
C ARG A 125 5.50 0.41 4.96
N ILE A 126 6.30 -0.54 4.52
CA ILE A 126 7.06 -1.44 5.38
C ILE A 126 8.53 -1.38 5.03
N ALA A 127 9.36 -1.69 6.00
CA ALA A 127 10.80 -1.72 5.81
C ALA A 127 11.41 -3.01 6.34
N GLN A 128 12.58 -3.32 5.82
CA GLN A 128 13.25 -4.59 6.05
C GLN A 128 14.72 -4.35 6.35
N ALA A 129 15.15 -4.84 7.52
CA ALA A 129 16.56 -4.96 7.87
C ALA A 129 17.06 -6.36 7.54
N THR A 130 18.04 -6.47 6.64
CA THR A 130 18.58 -7.74 6.16
C THR A 130 20.06 -7.89 6.53
N LYS A 131 20.44 -8.99 7.19
CA LYS A 131 21.85 -9.28 7.55
C LYS A 131 22.19 -10.77 7.44
N VAL A 132 23.45 -11.09 7.14
CA VAL A 132 23.94 -12.47 7.22
C VAL A 132 24.32 -12.76 8.66
N VAL A 133 23.65 -13.72 9.31
CA VAL A 133 23.85 -14.05 10.73
C VAL A 133 24.77 -15.25 10.96
N LYS A 134 24.92 -16.11 9.95
CA LYS A 134 25.78 -17.30 10.03
C LYS A 134 26.17 -17.76 8.62
N VAL A 135 27.41 -18.20 8.45
CA VAL A 135 27.84 -18.96 7.26
C VAL A 135 28.50 -20.26 7.71
N GLU A 136 28.17 -21.37 7.08
CA GLU A 136 28.74 -22.69 7.36
C GLU A 136 29.26 -23.35 6.10
N TYR A 137 30.50 -23.87 6.14
CA TYR A 137 31.00 -24.76 5.11
C TYR A 137 30.94 -26.21 5.62
N LYS A 138 30.15 -27.08 4.96
CA LYS A 138 30.14 -28.52 5.27
C LYS A 138 29.84 -29.35 4.04
N LYS A 139 30.47 -30.53 3.95
CA LYS A 139 30.27 -31.51 2.85
C LYS A 139 30.39 -30.89 1.45
N GLY A 140 31.39 -30.01 1.24
CA GLY A 140 31.62 -29.35 -0.05
C GLY A 140 30.57 -28.30 -0.45
N MET A 141 29.73 -27.83 0.48
CA MET A 141 28.69 -26.83 0.25
C MET A 141 28.81 -25.68 1.23
N VAL A 142 28.49 -24.46 0.78
CA VAL A 142 28.38 -23.27 1.63
C VAL A 142 26.91 -23.02 1.96
N PHE A 143 26.58 -22.90 3.24
CA PHE A 143 25.26 -22.53 3.73
C PHE A 143 25.31 -21.10 4.27
N VAL A 144 24.47 -20.22 3.73
CA VAL A 144 24.38 -18.81 4.14
C VAL A 144 23.02 -18.61 4.80
N HIS A 145 23.04 -18.16 6.06
CA HIS A 145 21.84 -17.88 6.84
C HIS A 145 21.64 -16.37 6.91
N GLN A 146 20.59 -15.89 6.27
CA GLN A 146 20.23 -14.48 6.18
C GLN A 146 18.98 -14.23 7.06
N GLN A 147 19.08 -13.30 8.00
CA GLN A 147 17.94 -12.80 8.77
C GLN A 147 17.34 -11.59 8.04
N ARG A 148 16.01 -11.55 7.95
CA ARG A 148 15.20 -10.43 7.47
C ARG A 148 14.18 -10.09 8.56
N ASP A 149 14.34 -8.93 9.18
CA ASP A 149 13.38 -8.39 10.14
C ASP A 149 12.54 -7.32 9.44
N LEU A 150 11.21 -7.43 9.51
CA LEU A 150 10.26 -6.51 8.88
C LEU A 150 9.60 -5.63 9.95
N TYR A 151 9.49 -4.33 9.64
CA TYR A 151 9.00 -3.28 10.51
C TYR A 151 7.94 -2.43 9.81
N HIS A 152 7.06 -1.82 10.60
CA HIS A 152 6.26 -0.66 10.16
C HIS A 152 7.19 0.51 9.85
N PHE A 153 6.95 1.23 8.75
CA PHE A 153 7.76 2.40 8.39
C PHE A 153 7.16 3.69 8.97
N GLU A 154 7.43 3.91 10.26
CA GLU A 154 7.04 5.11 11.01
C GLU A 154 8.19 6.14 11.03
N ASP A 155 7.84 7.43 11.07
CA ASP A 155 8.71 8.59 11.37
C ASP A 155 10.12 8.57 10.76
N GLY A 156 10.21 8.33 9.45
CA GLY A 156 11.46 8.41 8.68
C GLY A 156 12.43 7.24 8.88
N GLY A 157 12.15 6.33 9.81
CA GLY A 157 12.88 5.07 9.97
C GLY A 157 14.09 5.07 10.90
N GLU A 158 14.32 6.13 11.69
CA GLU A 158 15.50 6.23 12.58
C GLU A 158 15.64 5.04 13.56
N HIS A 159 14.51 4.58 14.13
CA HIS A 159 14.49 3.41 15.03
C HIS A 159 14.97 2.10 14.38
N MET A 160 14.96 1.99 13.05
CA MET A 160 15.37 0.77 12.35
C MET A 160 16.88 0.58 12.32
N LEU A 161 17.64 1.67 12.33
CA LEU A 161 19.11 1.64 12.34
C LEU A 161 19.64 1.10 13.68
N ASN A 162 18.92 1.38 14.77
CA ASN A 162 19.32 1.02 16.13
C ASN A 162 18.98 -0.44 16.51
N GLN A 163 18.25 -1.19 15.67
CA GLN A 163 17.87 -2.60 15.90
C GLN A 163 17.27 -2.87 17.29
N GLU A 164 16.45 -1.96 17.83
CA GLU A 164 15.81 -2.14 19.14
C GLU A 164 15.07 -3.49 19.21
N GLU A 165 15.48 -4.35 20.15
CA GLU A 165 14.95 -5.71 20.24
C GLU A 165 13.45 -5.70 20.53
N GLY A 166 12.71 -6.54 19.79
CA GLY A 166 11.27 -6.72 19.98
C GLY A 166 10.35 -5.80 19.16
N ARG A 167 10.87 -4.82 18.39
CA ARG A 167 10.04 -3.96 17.51
C ARG A 167 9.68 -4.56 16.14
N TRP A 168 10.28 -5.68 15.74
CA TRP A 168 9.98 -6.34 14.46
C TRP A 168 8.57 -6.97 14.48
N ALA A 169 7.82 -6.85 13.39
CA ALA A 169 6.50 -7.47 13.22
C ALA A 169 6.63 -8.91 12.69
N ILE A 170 7.57 -9.13 11.75
CA ILE A 170 7.90 -10.45 11.20
C ILE A 170 9.42 -10.62 11.21
N ARG A 171 9.89 -11.78 11.68
CA ARG A 171 11.31 -12.19 11.62
C ARG A 171 11.42 -13.45 10.77
N GLU A 172 12.14 -13.37 9.66
CA GLU A 172 12.43 -14.49 8.76
C GLU A 172 13.92 -14.83 8.81
N LEU A 173 14.25 -16.11 8.92
CA LEU A 173 15.57 -16.66 8.66
C LEU A 173 15.52 -17.46 7.35
N ARG A 174 16.37 -17.11 6.39
CA ARG A 174 16.53 -17.83 5.11
C ARG A 174 17.84 -18.58 5.10
N THR A 175 17.82 -19.87 4.76
CA THR A 175 19.04 -20.64 4.50
C THR A 175 19.19 -20.88 2.99
N HIS A 176 20.18 -20.23 2.38
CA HIS A 176 20.64 -20.56 1.04
C HIS A 176 21.77 -21.60 1.12
N VAL A 177 21.82 -22.50 0.15
CA VAL A 177 22.95 -23.40 -0.04
C VAL A 177 23.54 -23.21 -1.43
N PHE A 178 24.87 -23.14 -1.50
CA PHE A 178 25.64 -22.95 -2.71
C PHE A 178 26.52 -24.18 -2.97
N ARG A 179 26.50 -24.67 -4.21
CA ARG A 179 27.21 -25.88 -4.65
C ARG A 179 28.20 -25.57 -5.79
N PRO A 180 29.31 -26.33 -5.91
CA PRO A 180 30.25 -26.22 -7.02
C PRO A 180 29.63 -26.38 -8.41
N ALA A 181 30.29 -25.79 -9.43
CA ALA A 181 30.01 -26.03 -10.84
C ALA A 181 30.59 -27.39 -11.31
N GLY A 182 29.74 -28.39 -11.55
CA GLY A 182 30.16 -29.75 -11.95
C GLY A 182 30.86 -30.54 -10.82
N VAL A 183 30.95 -31.87 -10.84
CA VAL A 183 30.43 -32.87 -11.79
C VAL A 183 29.63 -33.90 -11.00
N GLU A 184 28.31 -33.86 -11.10
CA GLU A 184 27.51 -35.08 -11.00
C GLU A 184 26.87 -35.29 -12.36
N THR A 185 27.49 -36.13 -13.18
CA THR A 185 26.69 -37.00 -14.04
C THR A 185 25.84 -37.83 -13.09
N VAL A 186 24.65 -37.33 -12.80
CA VAL A 186 23.56 -38.19 -12.36
C VAL A 186 23.28 -39.07 -13.58
N GLN A 187 24.04 -40.15 -13.70
CA GLN A 187 23.45 -41.42 -14.09
C GLN A 187 22.30 -41.60 -13.12
N ALA A 188 21.13 -41.15 -13.55
CA ALA A 188 19.89 -41.62 -12.99
C ALA A 188 19.95 -43.12 -13.25
N ARG A 189 20.39 -43.87 -12.23
CA ARG A 189 19.98 -45.24 -12.09
C ARG A 189 18.47 -45.16 -11.99
N GLU A 190 17.84 -45.32 -13.14
CA GLU A 190 16.60 -46.08 -13.29
C GLU A 190 16.90 -47.52 -12.83
N THR A 191 17.25 -47.69 -11.55
CA THR A 191 16.76 -48.84 -10.82
C THR A 191 15.25 -48.75 -10.97
N PRO A 192 14.60 -49.72 -11.63
CA PRO A 192 13.14 -49.75 -11.70
C PRO A 192 12.60 -49.63 -10.28
N PRO A 193 11.45 -48.96 -10.08
CA PRO A 193 10.96 -48.68 -8.74
C PRO A 193 10.80 -50.00 -8.00
N THR A 194 11.71 -50.26 -7.04
CA THR A 194 11.43 -51.21 -5.97
C THR A 194 10.07 -50.78 -5.42
N PRO A 195 9.05 -51.66 -5.37
CA PRO A 195 7.77 -51.31 -4.80
C PRO A 195 8.06 -50.69 -3.44
N PRO A 196 7.47 -49.52 -3.11
CA PRO A 196 7.89 -48.75 -1.96
C PRO A 196 7.82 -49.65 -0.73
N ALA A 197 8.99 -50.00 -0.18
CA ALA A 197 9.08 -50.71 1.09
C ALA A 197 8.22 -49.91 2.07
N GLU A 198 7.19 -50.57 2.60
CA GLU A 198 5.99 -49.91 3.14
C GLU A 198 6.38 -48.64 3.88
N SER A 199 6.03 -47.48 3.31
CA SER A 199 6.33 -46.22 3.97
C SER A 199 5.75 -46.35 5.37
N THR A 200 6.58 -46.19 6.40
CA THR A 200 6.19 -46.37 7.80
C THR A 200 5.14 -45.31 8.14
N ARG A 201 3.87 -45.63 7.82
CA ARG A 201 2.66 -44.85 8.07
C ARG A 201 2.36 -44.94 9.56
N THR A 202 3.18 -44.27 10.36
CA THR A 202 3.03 -44.23 11.81
C THR A 202 1.91 -43.28 12.25
N ARG A 203 1.32 -42.49 11.34
CA ARG A 203 0.22 -41.56 11.68
C ARG A 203 -0.68 -41.21 10.48
N THR A 204 -1.97 -41.10 10.72
CA THR A 204 -2.93 -40.43 9.81
C THR A 204 -2.76 -38.91 9.89
N PRO A 205 -2.87 -38.18 8.76
CA PRO A 205 -2.86 -36.72 8.79
C PRO A 205 -4.12 -36.18 9.47
N ASP A 206 -3.97 -35.13 10.27
CA ASP A 206 -5.07 -34.35 10.86
C ASP A 206 -5.61 -33.31 9.86
N ILE A 207 -4.78 -32.88 8.90
CA ILE A 207 -5.18 -32.04 7.76
C ILE A 207 -4.42 -32.41 6.48
N GLU A 208 -5.11 -32.30 5.34
CA GLU A 208 -4.59 -32.55 4.00
C GLU A 208 -5.08 -31.49 3.00
N PHE A 209 -4.21 -31.09 2.07
CA PHE A 209 -4.55 -30.29 0.89
C PHE A 209 -3.75 -30.77 -0.31
N THR A 210 -4.41 -30.98 -1.45
CA THR A 210 -3.80 -31.59 -2.64
C THR A 210 -3.93 -30.67 -3.85
N PHE A 211 -2.86 -30.52 -4.62
CA PHE A 211 -2.84 -29.72 -5.84
C PHE A 211 -1.81 -30.24 -6.84
N THR A 212 -1.97 -29.89 -8.12
CA THR A 212 -0.92 -30.10 -9.12
C THR A 212 -0.26 -28.75 -9.46
N PRO A 213 1.03 -28.54 -9.18
CA PRO A 213 1.76 -27.34 -9.60
C PRO A 213 1.89 -27.33 -11.13
N THR A 214 1.55 -26.23 -11.77
CA THR A 214 1.60 -26.10 -13.24
C THR A 214 2.59 -25.02 -13.66
N SER A 215 3.07 -25.05 -14.91
CA SER A 215 3.96 -24.01 -15.44
C SER A 215 3.39 -22.57 -15.28
N PRO A 216 2.09 -22.30 -15.51
CA PRO A 216 1.49 -21.00 -15.20
C PRO A 216 1.54 -20.59 -13.71
N LEU A 217 1.42 -21.54 -12.77
CA LEU A 217 1.60 -21.26 -11.34
C LEU A 217 3.04 -20.81 -11.05
N LEU A 218 4.03 -21.55 -11.58
CA LEU A 218 5.45 -21.24 -11.39
C LEU A 218 5.79 -19.88 -12.02
N PHE A 219 5.28 -19.60 -13.22
CA PHE A 219 5.46 -18.30 -13.89
C PHE A 219 4.89 -17.15 -13.04
N ARG A 220 3.64 -17.24 -12.58
CA ARG A 220 3.01 -16.19 -11.75
C ARG A 220 3.78 -15.95 -10.45
N TYR A 221 4.24 -17.02 -9.79
CA TYR A 221 5.01 -16.89 -8.55
C TYR A 221 6.41 -16.29 -8.79
N SER A 222 7.09 -16.69 -9.87
CA SER A 222 8.36 -16.06 -10.29
C SER A 222 8.19 -14.58 -10.62
N ALA A 223 7.09 -14.18 -11.29
CA ALA A 223 6.80 -12.77 -11.57
C ALA A 223 6.56 -11.97 -10.28
N LEU A 224 5.77 -12.49 -9.33
CA LEU A 224 5.50 -11.84 -8.05
C LEU A 224 6.75 -11.66 -7.19
N THR A 225 7.65 -12.65 -7.19
CA THR A 225 8.91 -12.64 -6.44
C THR A 225 10.08 -11.99 -7.20
N PHE A 226 9.85 -11.52 -8.43
CA PHE A 226 10.88 -11.04 -9.37
C PHE A 226 12.08 -12.01 -9.50
N ASN A 227 11.76 -13.30 -9.57
CA ASN A 227 12.73 -14.40 -9.53
C ASN A 227 12.93 -15.03 -10.91
N ALA A 228 14.03 -14.63 -11.58
CA ALA A 228 14.43 -15.07 -12.91
C ALA A 228 15.26 -16.38 -12.94
N HIS A 229 15.29 -17.15 -11.84
CA HIS A 229 16.03 -18.42 -11.77
C HIS A 229 15.42 -19.49 -12.69
N LYS A 230 16.23 -19.95 -13.66
CA LYS A 230 15.85 -20.83 -14.79
C LYS A 230 15.20 -22.14 -14.39
N VAL A 231 15.52 -22.70 -13.22
CA VAL A 231 14.92 -23.96 -12.73
C VAL A 231 13.39 -23.91 -12.58
N HIS A 232 12.77 -22.72 -12.67
CA HIS A 232 11.34 -22.51 -12.57
C HIS A 232 10.61 -22.33 -13.92
N TYR A 233 11.32 -22.15 -15.05
CA TYR A 233 10.69 -21.92 -16.37
C TYR A 233 11.45 -22.51 -17.58
N ASP A 234 12.77 -22.69 -17.51
CA ASP A 234 13.61 -23.16 -18.60
C ASP A 234 13.85 -24.67 -18.46
N ARG A 235 13.03 -25.48 -19.17
CA ARG A 235 13.11 -26.94 -19.11
C ARG A 235 14.45 -27.50 -19.64
N PRO A 236 14.97 -27.06 -20.80
CA PRO A 236 16.31 -27.45 -21.26
C PRO A 236 17.40 -27.18 -20.22
N TRP A 237 17.45 -25.98 -19.64
CA TRP A 237 18.41 -25.68 -18.57
C TRP A 237 18.25 -26.63 -17.37
N THR A 238 17.02 -26.82 -16.93
CA THR A 238 16.71 -27.63 -15.73
C THR A 238 17.11 -29.09 -15.90
N ARG A 239 16.90 -29.66 -17.10
CA ARG A 239 17.24 -31.05 -17.42
C ARG A 239 18.72 -31.21 -17.79
N ASP A 240 19.18 -30.45 -18.76
CA ASP A 240 20.44 -30.72 -19.46
C ASP A 240 21.65 -30.08 -18.77
N VAL A 241 21.43 -29.06 -17.92
CA VAL A 241 22.49 -28.35 -17.17
C VAL A 241 22.44 -28.65 -15.68
N GLU A 242 21.25 -28.62 -15.07
CA GLU A 242 21.10 -28.84 -13.61
C GLU A 242 20.86 -30.31 -13.22
N GLY A 243 20.46 -31.17 -14.16
CA GLY A 243 20.26 -32.62 -13.95
C GLY A 243 18.92 -32.99 -13.29
N HIS A 244 17.92 -32.10 -13.34
CA HIS A 244 16.60 -32.32 -12.76
C HIS A 244 15.60 -32.82 -13.81
N PRO A 245 14.67 -33.75 -13.48
CA PRO A 245 13.75 -34.32 -14.47
C PRO A 245 12.75 -33.32 -15.08
N ASP A 246 12.36 -32.27 -14.36
CA ASP A 246 11.51 -31.18 -14.86
C ASP A 246 11.68 -29.92 -13.99
N LEU A 247 10.93 -28.86 -14.29
CA LEU A 247 10.90 -27.60 -13.53
C LEU A 247 10.62 -27.82 -12.05
N LEU A 248 11.34 -27.10 -11.20
CA LEU A 248 11.22 -27.13 -9.75
C LEU A 248 10.17 -26.14 -9.26
N VAL A 249 9.31 -26.58 -8.33
CA VAL A 249 8.45 -25.70 -7.54
C VAL A 249 9.31 -24.88 -6.57
N HIS A 250 9.02 -23.60 -6.42
CA HIS A 250 9.76 -22.71 -5.51
C HIS A 250 9.63 -23.17 -4.06
N GLY A 251 10.77 -23.30 -3.36
CA GLY A 251 10.80 -23.49 -1.90
C GLY A 251 9.92 -22.51 -1.12
N PRO A 252 9.98 -21.18 -1.37
CA PRO A 252 9.10 -20.22 -0.70
C PRO A 252 7.61 -20.37 -1.07
N LEU A 253 7.25 -20.84 -2.28
CA LEU A 253 5.85 -21.16 -2.61
C LEU A 253 5.34 -22.32 -1.76
N THR A 254 6.12 -23.40 -1.66
CA THR A 254 5.79 -24.55 -0.79
C THR A 254 5.65 -24.13 0.67
N ALA A 255 6.53 -23.23 1.15
CA ALA A 255 6.43 -22.65 2.48
C ALA A 255 5.14 -21.82 2.67
N THR A 256 4.80 -20.94 1.71
CA THR A 256 3.54 -20.16 1.74
C THR A 256 2.33 -21.09 1.86
N LEU A 257 2.26 -22.15 1.05
CA LEU A 257 1.11 -23.08 1.05
C LEU A 257 1.01 -23.90 2.35
N LEU A 258 2.14 -24.33 2.92
CA LEU A 258 2.16 -25.01 4.22
C LEU A 258 1.74 -24.06 5.36
N ILE A 259 2.16 -22.78 5.31
CA ILE A 259 1.73 -21.76 6.25
C ILE A 259 0.22 -21.53 6.17
N GLU A 260 -0.35 -21.37 4.97
CA GLU A 260 -1.80 -21.21 4.81
C GLU A 260 -2.59 -22.43 5.30
N LEU A 261 -2.09 -23.64 5.03
CA LEU A 261 -2.70 -24.88 5.52
C LEU A 261 -2.66 -24.93 7.06
N GLY A 262 -1.55 -24.55 7.68
CA GLY A 262 -1.43 -24.45 9.14
C GLY A 262 -2.32 -23.38 9.75
N GLN A 263 -2.49 -22.23 9.08
CA GLN A 263 -3.41 -21.18 9.50
C GLN A 263 -4.89 -21.60 9.44
N SER A 264 -5.25 -22.53 8.54
CA SER A 264 -6.64 -22.99 8.40
C SER A 264 -7.16 -23.76 9.62
N ILE A 265 -6.27 -24.27 10.47
CA ILE A 265 -6.62 -24.99 11.71
C ILE A 265 -6.30 -24.22 13.01
N GLY A 266 -5.70 -23.03 12.92
CA GLY A 266 -5.47 -22.16 14.08
C GLY A 266 -4.35 -21.13 13.92
N SER A 267 -4.08 -20.40 14.99
CA SER A 267 -3.07 -19.34 15.03
C SER A 267 -1.63 -19.87 15.01
N LEU A 268 -0.91 -19.51 13.95
CA LEU A 268 0.51 -19.80 13.73
C LEU A 268 1.40 -18.68 14.29
N ASN A 269 2.31 -19.00 15.22
CA ASN A 269 3.25 -18.03 15.79
C ASN A 269 4.67 -18.17 15.24
N ARG A 270 5.08 -19.40 14.92
CA ARG A 270 6.37 -19.67 14.26
C ARG A 270 6.29 -20.93 13.38
N PHE A 271 7.00 -20.88 12.26
CA PHE A 271 7.10 -21.91 11.24
C PHE A 271 8.57 -22.18 10.90
N ASP A 272 9.09 -23.35 11.24
CA ASP A 272 10.42 -23.81 10.87
C ASP A 272 10.30 -24.87 9.75
N TYR A 273 11.22 -24.86 8.78
CA TYR A 273 11.12 -25.77 7.63
C TYR A 273 12.45 -25.99 6.91
N ARG A 274 12.55 -27.13 6.23
CA ARG A 274 13.72 -27.53 5.45
C ARG A 274 13.31 -28.15 4.12
N ALA A 275 13.89 -27.65 3.04
CA ALA A 275 13.72 -28.21 1.70
C ALA A 275 14.69 -29.39 1.50
N VAL A 276 14.23 -30.61 1.78
CA VAL A 276 15.08 -31.82 1.72
C VAL A 276 15.08 -32.48 0.33
N LYS A 277 13.98 -32.36 -0.42
CA LYS A 277 13.86 -32.85 -1.81
C LYS A 277 13.14 -31.80 -2.67
N PRO A 278 13.51 -31.66 -3.95
CA PRO A 278 12.75 -30.84 -4.89
C PRO A 278 11.36 -31.45 -5.15
N ILE A 279 10.41 -30.57 -5.44
CA ILE A 279 9.07 -30.89 -5.95
C ILE A 279 9.04 -30.43 -7.40
N TYR A 280 8.46 -31.23 -8.30
CA TYR A 280 8.43 -30.97 -9.73
C TYR A 280 7.05 -30.52 -10.21
N VAL A 281 7.04 -29.80 -11.33
CA VAL A 281 5.84 -29.38 -12.06
C VAL A 281 5.07 -30.57 -12.64
N ASP A 282 3.77 -30.37 -12.89
CA ASP A 282 2.84 -31.25 -13.60
C ASP A 282 2.68 -32.66 -12.96
N ARG A 283 2.92 -32.75 -11.64
CA ARG A 283 2.76 -33.97 -10.81
C ARG A 283 2.08 -33.65 -9.48
N GLU A 284 1.10 -34.44 -9.07
CA GLU A 284 0.32 -34.18 -7.84
C GLU A 284 1.20 -34.03 -6.58
N VAL A 285 0.88 -33.01 -5.77
CA VAL A 285 1.51 -32.70 -4.49
C VAL A 285 0.45 -32.72 -3.40
N ARG A 286 0.71 -33.50 -2.34
CA ARG A 286 -0.10 -33.56 -1.12
C ARG A 286 0.61 -32.81 -0.01
N LEU A 287 -0.01 -31.76 0.53
CA LEU A 287 0.43 -31.05 1.71
C LEU A 287 -0.32 -31.62 2.91
N LEU A 288 0.41 -32.00 3.95
CA LEU A 288 -0.09 -32.80 5.07
C LEU A 288 0.34 -32.17 6.39
N GLY A 289 -0.52 -32.26 7.41
CA GLY A 289 -0.24 -31.85 8.77
C GLY A 289 -0.75 -32.86 9.79
N ALA A 290 0.01 -33.11 10.86
CA ALA A 290 -0.41 -33.93 11.99
C ALA A 290 0.15 -33.42 13.31
N TRP A 291 -0.66 -33.39 14.37
CA TRP A 291 -0.25 -32.95 15.70
C TRP A 291 0.86 -33.85 16.26
N ALA A 292 1.83 -33.28 16.97
CA ALA A 292 2.83 -34.06 17.68
C ALA A 292 2.22 -34.74 18.93
N GLU A 293 2.60 -35.99 19.19
CA GLU A 293 2.28 -36.67 20.45
C GLU A 293 3.11 -36.11 21.62
N GLY A 294 2.50 -36.00 22.80
CA GLY A 294 3.22 -35.82 24.07
C GLY A 294 3.75 -34.42 24.43
N THR A 295 3.59 -33.39 23.59
CA THR A 295 4.11 -32.04 23.89
C THR A 295 3.16 -31.17 24.74
N GLN A 296 3.10 -31.46 26.05
CA GLN A 296 2.93 -30.40 27.05
C GLN A 296 4.32 -29.84 27.35
N GLY A 297 4.67 -28.70 26.76
CA GLY A 297 6.00 -28.10 26.94
C GLY A 297 6.20 -27.59 28.37
N GLN A 298 7.29 -28.03 29.02
CA GLN A 298 7.83 -27.28 30.17
C GLN A 298 8.24 -25.89 29.69
N LEU A 299 7.66 -24.86 30.29
CA LEU A 299 8.14 -23.50 30.15
C LEU A 299 9.45 -23.37 30.94
N GLY A 300 10.52 -22.95 30.27
CA GLY A 300 11.64 -22.33 30.96
C GLY A 300 11.19 -21.03 31.61
N GLU A 301 11.78 -20.69 32.75
CA GLU A 301 11.38 -19.56 33.59
C GLU A 301 11.38 -18.24 32.82
N VAL A 302 10.19 -17.68 32.61
CA VAL A 302 9.97 -16.27 32.29
C VAL A 302 8.78 -15.82 33.12
N GLU A 303 9.02 -14.92 34.07
CA GLU A 303 7.97 -14.25 34.81
C GLU A 303 7.19 -13.31 33.87
N GLU A 304 5.91 -13.61 33.63
CA GLU A 304 4.82 -12.64 33.79
C GLU A 304 3.44 -13.30 33.57
N VAL A 305 2.43 -12.75 34.25
CA VAL A 305 1.12 -13.40 34.42
C VAL A 305 0.17 -13.01 33.28
N GLU A 306 0.22 -13.75 32.18
CA GLU A 306 -0.83 -13.69 31.14
C GLU A 306 -1.33 -15.10 30.76
N GLN A 307 -2.66 -15.23 30.65
CA GLN A 307 -3.44 -16.49 30.66
C GLN A 307 -2.82 -17.66 29.87
N GLN A 308 -2.13 -18.57 30.58
CA GLN A 308 -1.50 -19.76 30.00
C GLN A 308 -2.52 -20.66 29.27
N ARG A 309 -2.46 -20.66 27.93
CA ARG A 309 -3.12 -21.66 27.08
C ARG A 309 -2.03 -22.51 26.41
N PRO A 310 -2.13 -23.85 26.44
CA PRO A 310 -1.04 -24.71 25.99
C PRO A 310 -0.81 -24.61 24.48
N SER A 311 0.40 -24.20 24.09
CA SER A 311 0.87 -24.33 22.71
C SER A 311 1.03 -25.81 22.34
N ARG A 312 0.72 -26.15 21.08
CA ARG A 312 0.89 -27.50 20.55
C ARG A 312 1.74 -27.45 19.29
N LYS A 313 2.65 -28.43 19.16
CA LYS A 313 3.46 -28.61 17.97
C LYS A 313 2.69 -29.40 16.91
N MET A 314 2.74 -28.96 15.66
CA MET A 314 2.31 -29.75 14.50
C MET A 314 3.51 -30.08 13.62
N GLU A 315 3.53 -31.29 13.06
CA GLU A 315 4.45 -31.67 11.99
C GLU A 315 3.73 -31.50 10.65
N MET A 316 4.33 -30.74 9.73
CA MET A 316 3.80 -30.55 8.37
C MET A 316 4.82 -30.99 7.33
N TRP A 317 4.35 -31.52 6.21
CA TRP A 317 5.21 -31.98 5.12
C TRP A 317 4.51 -31.95 3.77
N ALA A 318 5.31 -32.01 2.71
CA ALA A 318 4.83 -32.25 1.35
C ALA A 318 5.19 -33.67 0.91
N GLU A 319 4.32 -34.29 0.11
CA GLU A 319 4.55 -35.54 -0.59
C GLU A 319 4.28 -35.37 -2.08
N GLN A 320 5.14 -35.97 -2.90
CA GLN A 320 4.95 -36.14 -4.34
C GLN A 320 5.47 -37.54 -4.68
N GLU A 321 4.74 -38.30 -5.51
CA GLU A 321 5.09 -39.69 -5.89
C GLU A 321 5.36 -40.63 -4.68
N GLY A 322 4.61 -40.48 -3.59
CA GLY A 322 4.78 -41.28 -2.37
C GLY A 322 6.09 -41.03 -1.60
N ARG A 323 6.88 -40.02 -1.99
CA ARG A 323 8.15 -39.67 -1.33
C ARG A 323 7.94 -38.51 -0.36
N LYS A 324 8.01 -38.78 0.95
CA LYS A 324 7.98 -37.75 2.00
C LYS A 324 9.14 -36.77 1.88
N VAL A 325 8.82 -35.48 1.98
CA VAL A 325 9.77 -34.37 2.17
C VAL A 325 9.69 -33.89 3.63
N LYS A 326 10.52 -34.46 4.51
CA LYS A 326 10.82 -33.96 5.88
C LYS A 326 11.49 -32.56 5.80
N GLU A 327 11.54 -31.66 6.80
CA GLU A 327 11.28 -31.59 8.26
C GLU A 327 11.35 -30.09 8.70
N ASN A 328 10.98 -29.57 9.88
CA ASN A 328 10.15 -30.01 11.02
C ASN A 328 9.68 -28.75 11.81
N GLU A 329 8.70 -28.91 12.71
CA GLU A 329 8.23 -27.98 13.76
C GLU A 329 7.41 -26.74 13.34
N VAL A 330 6.09 -26.87 13.47
CA VAL A 330 5.17 -25.73 13.63
C VAL A 330 4.96 -25.43 15.10
N TRP A 331 5.13 -24.16 15.51
CA TRP A 331 4.72 -23.67 16.83
C TRP A 331 3.40 -22.89 16.69
N SER A 332 2.30 -23.56 17.01
CA SER A 332 0.95 -22.99 17.04
C SER A 332 0.39 -22.95 18.45
N THR A 333 -0.01 -21.77 18.91
CA THR A 333 -0.94 -21.68 20.05
C THR A 333 -2.34 -21.68 19.46
N VAL A 334 -2.96 -22.87 19.34
CA VAL A 334 -4.35 -22.98 18.88
C VAL A 334 -5.29 -22.77 20.07
N THR A 335 -5.88 -21.59 20.12
CA THR A 335 -6.87 -21.20 21.12
C THR A 335 -8.26 -21.73 20.74
N GLN A 336 -8.48 -23.03 20.92
CA GLN A 336 -9.81 -23.61 20.73
C GLN A 336 -10.81 -23.03 21.75
N ALA A 337 -11.65 -22.11 21.30
CA ALA A 337 -12.82 -21.72 22.07
C ALA A 337 -13.77 -22.92 22.16
N LYS A 338 -14.25 -23.23 23.38
CA LYS A 338 -15.41 -24.11 23.53
C LYS A 338 -16.62 -23.39 22.90
N THR A 339 -17.06 -23.87 21.73
CA THR A 339 -18.41 -23.76 21.16
C THR A 339 -19.21 -22.50 21.57
N GLN A 340 -19.45 -21.55 20.67
CA GLN A 340 -20.35 -21.79 19.52
C GLN A 340 -19.64 -22.02 18.18
N ALA A 341 -20.27 -22.85 17.34
CA ALA A 341 -19.73 -23.25 16.05
C ALA A 341 -19.95 -22.18 14.98
N HIS A 342 -19.03 -21.22 14.88
CA HIS A 342 -18.65 -20.69 13.57
C HIS A 342 -17.49 -21.53 13.05
N LYS A 343 -17.82 -22.54 12.22
CA LYS A 343 -16.82 -23.09 11.31
C LYS A 343 -16.31 -21.92 10.47
N LEU A 344 -14.99 -21.70 10.41
CA LEU A 344 -14.43 -21.14 9.20
C LEU A 344 -14.55 -22.24 8.15
N ASP A 345 -15.56 -22.14 7.30
CA ASP A 345 -15.79 -23.05 6.17
C ASP A 345 -14.72 -22.83 5.08
N LEU A 346 -13.48 -23.19 5.40
CA LEU A 346 -12.35 -23.23 4.47
C LEU A 346 -12.19 -24.62 3.83
N PHE A 347 -12.60 -25.72 4.47
CA PHE A 347 -12.43 -27.07 3.90
C PHE A 347 -13.49 -28.07 4.39
N GLN A 348 -14.70 -28.08 3.79
CA GLN A 348 -15.57 -29.26 3.82
C GLN A 348 -16.23 -29.57 2.46
N SER A 349 -15.90 -30.76 1.95
CA SER A 349 -16.61 -31.56 0.94
C SER A 349 -17.19 -30.85 -0.30
N ALA A 350 -16.42 -30.89 -1.39
CA ALA A 350 -17.01 -30.92 -2.72
C ALA A 350 -17.76 -32.26 -2.92
N HIS A 351 -19.08 -32.28 -2.80
CA HIS A 351 -20.04 -33.21 -3.46
C HIS A 351 -21.47 -33.01 -2.91
N MET A 352 -22.34 -32.29 -3.65
CA MET A 352 -23.77 -32.60 -3.76
C MET A 352 -24.43 -31.80 -4.91
N PRO A 353 -25.55 -32.27 -5.50
CA PRO A 353 -26.13 -31.70 -6.71
C PRO A 353 -27.09 -30.53 -6.43
N LEU A 354 -27.35 -29.74 -7.48
CA LEU A 354 -28.30 -28.63 -7.48
C LEU A 354 -29.75 -29.10 -7.17
N PRO A 355 -30.45 -28.49 -6.20
CA PRO A 355 -31.89 -28.60 -6.07
C PRO A 355 -32.60 -27.36 -6.64
N HIS A 356 -33.67 -27.59 -7.41
CA HIS A 356 -34.59 -26.53 -7.82
C HIS A 356 -35.43 -26.02 -6.65
N GLY A 357 -35.57 -24.70 -6.56
CA GLY A 357 -36.78 -23.99 -6.12
C GLY A 357 -37.32 -24.24 -4.71
N LEU A 358 -37.18 -23.23 -3.83
CA LEU A 358 -38.17 -22.93 -2.80
C LEU A 358 -38.16 -21.41 -2.49
N ARG A 359 -39.34 -20.86 -2.21
CA ARG A 359 -39.59 -19.43 -1.98
C ARG A 359 -39.48 -19.06 -0.49
N SER A 360 -39.36 -17.74 -0.29
CA SER A 360 -39.81 -16.94 0.86
C SER A 360 -39.19 -17.14 2.24
N GLU A 361 -38.70 -16.01 2.76
CA GLU A 361 -38.79 -15.57 4.17
C GLU A 361 -38.05 -16.36 5.25
N MET A 362 -36.85 -15.86 5.59
CA MET A 362 -36.58 -15.41 6.96
C MET A 362 -35.56 -14.28 6.96
N GLY A 363 -35.81 -13.23 7.74
CA GLY A 363 -35.02 -11.99 7.72
C GLY A 363 -33.70 -12.11 8.47
N LEU A 364 -32.63 -11.64 7.84
CA LEU A 364 -31.31 -11.45 8.45
C LEU A 364 -30.77 -10.07 8.05
N SER A 365 -30.34 -9.29 9.04
CA SER A 365 -29.82 -7.94 8.86
C SER A 365 -28.59 -7.94 7.95
N CYS A 366 -28.67 -7.18 6.85
CA CYS A 366 -27.56 -7.06 5.90
C CYS A 366 -26.52 -6.07 6.43
N ALA A 367 -25.50 -6.58 7.13
CA ALA A 367 -24.28 -5.81 7.40
C ALA A 367 -23.63 -5.40 6.07
N ALA A 368 -23.26 -4.13 5.95
CA ALA A 368 -23.06 -3.47 4.65
C ALA A 368 -21.95 -4.11 3.80
N ARG A 369 -22.30 -4.51 2.58
CA ARG A 369 -21.33 -4.65 1.48
C ARG A 369 -20.73 -3.27 1.19
N PRO A 370 -19.45 -3.15 0.80
CA PRO A 370 -19.00 -1.98 0.06
C PRO A 370 -19.70 -2.02 -1.30
N SER A 371 -20.86 -1.37 -1.39
CA SER A 371 -21.41 -1.00 -2.68
C SER A 371 -20.33 -0.23 -3.43
N PHE A 372 -20.06 -0.57 -4.69
CA PHE A 372 -19.62 0.45 -5.63
C PHE A 372 -20.55 1.64 -5.43
N ARG A 373 -20.02 2.75 -4.88
CA ARG A 373 -20.80 3.98 -4.80
C ARG A 373 -21.05 4.40 -6.23
N CYS A 374 -22.24 4.08 -6.72
CA CYS A 374 -22.88 4.93 -7.70
C CYS A 374 -22.70 6.37 -7.23
N LEU A 375 -22.32 7.27 -8.14
CA LEU A 375 -22.09 8.70 -7.87
C LEU A 375 -23.43 9.42 -7.62
N SER A 376 -24.18 8.95 -6.61
CA SER A 376 -25.58 9.26 -6.32
C SER A 376 -25.84 9.61 -4.85
N THR A 377 -24.82 9.55 -3.97
CA THR A 377 -24.84 10.14 -2.62
C THR A 377 -23.48 10.74 -2.26
N ILE A 378 -23.04 11.71 -3.06
CA ILE A 378 -22.39 12.88 -2.46
C ILE A 378 -23.49 13.53 -1.61
N ALA A 379 -23.38 13.45 -0.28
CA ALA A 379 -24.24 14.25 0.58
C ALA A 379 -24.03 15.72 0.16
N GLU A 380 -25.10 16.42 -0.23
CA GLU A 380 -24.99 17.74 -0.87
C GLU A 380 -24.23 18.72 0.04
N LYS A 381 -22.91 18.84 -0.18
CA LYS A 381 -22.10 19.87 0.46
C LYS A 381 -22.70 21.21 0.03
N PRO A 382 -22.98 22.14 0.96
CA PRO A 382 -23.46 23.46 0.58
C PRO A 382 -22.41 24.11 -0.31
N LEU A 383 -22.78 24.37 -1.57
CA LEU A 383 -21.87 24.91 -2.57
C LEU A 383 -21.47 26.33 -2.17
N ILE A 384 -20.17 26.56 -1.99
CA ILE A 384 -19.60 27.88 -1.72
C ILE A 384 -19.23 28.53 -3.07
N PRO A 385 -19.69 29.75 -3.37
CA PRO A 385 -19.20 30.52 -4.50
C PRO A 385 -17.69 30.73 -4.37
N ARG A 386 -16.94 30.48 -5.46
CA ARG A 386 -15.49 30.69 -5.56
C ARG A 386 -15.09 31.18 -6.96
N ARG A 387 -15.93 32.03 -7.57
CA ARG A 387 -15.74 32.54 -8.93
C ARG A 387 -14.43 33.34 -9.01
N ALA A 388 -14.24 34.32 -8.12
CA ALA A 388 -12.99 35.06 -7.95
C ALA A 388 -12.39 34.79 -6.55
N MET A 389 -11.14 34.33 -6.52
CA MET A 389 -10.35 34.17 -5.31
C MET A 389 -9.26 35.24 -5.25
N MET A 390 -9.45 36.27 -4.42
CA MET A 390 -8.55 37.42 -4.33
C MET A 390 -7.40 37.16 -3.36
N TYR A 391 -6.15 37.22 -3.85
CA TYR A 391 -4.96 37.13 -3.00
C TYR A 391 -4.63 38.45 -2.31
N VAL A 392 -4.27 38.37 -1.02
CA VAL A 392 -3.94 39.54 -0.18
C VAL A 392 -2.66 39.22 0.63
N PRO A 393 -1.52 39.87 0.34
CA PRO A 393 -0.27 39.59 1.05
C PRO A 393 -0.37 39.91 2.55
N GLY A 394 -0.12 38.90 3.40
CA GLY A 394 -0.25 39.00 4.86
C GLY A 394 0.65 40.05 5.50
N SER A 395 1.73 40.47 4.83
CA SER A 395 2.63 41.55 5.30
C SER A 395 2.25 42.95 4.80
N ASN A 396 1.08 43.16 4.17
CA ASN A 396 0.67 44.46 3.64
C ASN A 396 -0.61 44.99 4.32
N ALA A 397 -0.44 45.74 5.40
CA ALA A 397 -1.53 46.30 6.21
C ALA A 397 -2.57 47.10 5.39
N ARG A 398 -2.16 47.83 4.34
CA ARG A 398 -3.09 48.59 3.49
C ARG A 398 -3.98 47.67 2.65
N MET A 399 -3.45 46.56 2.17
CA MET A 399 -4.22 45.58 1.38
C MET A 399 -5.12 44.74 2.29
N LEU A 400 -4.66 44.39 3.50
CA LEU A 400 -5.47 43.74 4.55
C LEU A 400 -6.69 44.58 4.96
N GLU A 401 -6.51 45.89 5.18
CA GLU A 401 -7.64 46.78 5.50
C GLU A 401 -8.61 46.91 4.32
N LYS A 402 -8.09 47.04 3.08
CA LYS A 402 -8.92 47.14 1.87
C LYS A 402 -9.72 45.85 1.61
N SER A 403 -9.18 44.67 1.92
CA SER A 403 -9.84 43.39 1.61
C SER A 403 -11.14 43.17 2.38
N LEU A 404 -11.34 43.84 3.51
CA LEU A 404 -12.58 43.81 4.29
C LEU A 404 -13.80 44.36 3.53
N SER A 405 -13.59 45.17 2.48
CA SER A 405 -14.65 45.79 1.67
C SER A 405 -14.71 45.30 0.21
N LEU A 406 -13.94 44.26 -0.15
CA LEU A 406 -13.98 43.70 -1.50
C LEU A 406 -15.14 42.71 -1.66
N ASP A 407 -15.91 42.87 -2.74
CA ASP A 407 -16.97 41.93 -3.15
C ASP A 407 -16.37 40.77 -3.96
N ALA A 408 -15.47 40.00 -3.35
CA ALA A 408 -14.95 38.75 -3.91
C ALA A 408 -15.59 37.55 -3.21
N ASP A 409 -15.92 36.52 -4.00
CA ASP A 409 -16.40 35.23 -3.50
C ASP A 409 -15.48 34.60 -2.43
N SER A 410 -14.16 34.82 -2.54
CA SER A 410 -13.18 34.37 -1.54
C SER A 410 -12.00 35.33 -1.39
N ILE A 411 -11.56 35.57 -0.15
CA ILE A 411 -10.37 36.37 0.19
C ILE A 411 -9.29 35.45 0.76
N CYS A 412 -8.17 35.33 0.06
CA CYS A 412 -7.01 34.52 0.43
C CYS A 412 -5.88 35.37 1.03
N TYR A 413 -5.75 35.34 2.36
CA TYR A 413 -4.63 35.95 3.05
C TYR A 413 -3.38 35.09 2.91
N ASP A 414 -2.34 35.62 2.28
CA ASP A 414 -1.16 34.86 1.92
C ASP A 414 -0.03 34.98 2.95
N LEU A 415 0.50 33.84 3.40
CA LEU A 415 1.69 33.73 4.24
C LEU A 415 2.88 33.08 3.50
N GLU A 416 2.68 32.63 2.26
CA GLU A 416 3.67 31.94 1.42
C GLU A 416 4.45 32.94 0.53
N ASP A 417 4.28 32.92 -0.80
CA ASP A 417 5.25 33.52 -1.74
C ASP A 417 5.23 35.05 -1.74
N SER A 418 4.08 35.68 -1.50
CA SER A 418 4.01 37.15 -1.40
C SER A 418 4.61 37.69 -0.09
N VAL A 419 5.05 36.81 0.82
CA VAL A 419 5.63 37.18 2.12
C VAL A 419 7.06 36.64 2.23
N SER A 420 8.03 37.56 2.14
CA SER A 420 9.45 37.24 2.34
C SER A 420 9.69 36.56 3.70
N SER A 421 10.63 35.61 3.74
CA SER A 421 10.93 34.78 4.92
C SER A 421 11.07 35.57 6.23
N LYS A 422 11.77 36.71 6.19
CA LYS A 422 11.96 37.62 7.34
C LYS A 422 10.65 38.24 7.87
N LYS A 423 9.61 38.37 7.03
CA LYS A 423 8.33 38.98 7.37
C LYS A 423 7.23 37.97 7.75
N LYS A 424 7.43 36.66 7.57
CA LYS A 424 6.40 35.63 7.87
C LYS A 424 5.86 35.72 9.30
N GLY A 425 6.71 36.02 10.29
CA GLY A 425 6.29 36.21 11.67
C GLY A 425 5.45 37.49 11.92
N GLU A 426 5.68 38.55 11.15
CA GLU A 426 4.85 39.78 11.18
C GLU A 426 3.51 39.54 10.48
N ALA A 427 3.55 38.93 9.28
CA ALA A 427 2.37 38.58 8.50
C ALA A 427 1.40 37.68 9.27
N ARG A 428 1.91 36.64 9.95
CA ARG A 428 1.10 35.79 10.84
C ARG A 428 0.33 36.58 11.89
N ARG A 429 0.99 37.55 12.57
CA ARG A 429 0.34 38.38 13.59
C ARG A 429 -0.71 39.30 12.97
N ALA A 430 -0.41 39.93 11.83
CA ALA A 430 -1.34 40.81 11.14
C ALA A 430 -2.59 40.07 10.64
N VAL A 431 -2.40 38.90 10.01
CA VAL A 431 -3.50 38.05 9.54
C VAL A 431 -4.30 37.48 10.71
N SER A 432 -3.66 36.97 11.76
CA SER A 432 -4.34 36.45 12.96
C SER A 432 -5.21 37.54 13.62
N ALA A 433 -4.66 38.74 13.85
CA ALA A 433 -5.41 39.87 14.42
C ALA A 433 -6.58 40.34 13.54
N LEU A 434 -6.44 40.28 12.21
CA LEU A 434 -7.53 40.59 11.27
C LEU A 434 -8.65 39.54 11.36
N LEU A 435 -8.30 38.26 11.46
CA LEU A 435 -9.24 37.14 11.52
C LEU A 435 -9.98 37.01 12.86
N ASP A 436 -9.46 37.63 13.93
CA ASP A 436 -10.12 37.77 15.24
C ASP A 436 -10.84 39.13 15.44
N GLY A 437 -10.68 40.07 14.51
CA GLY A 437 -11.34 41.38 14.56
C GLY A 437 -12.87 41.32 14.43
N GLU A 438 -13.54 42.45 14.66
CA GLU A 438 -15.01 42.52 14.54
C GLU A 438 -15.49 42.52 13.08
N ARG A 439 -14.74 43.17 12.19
CA ARG A 439 -15.02 43.23 10.75
C ARG A 439 -14.44 42.00 10.05
N ARG A 440 -15.16 41.50 9.03
CA ARG A 440 -14.72 40.42 8.14
C ARG A 440 -15.21 40.68 6.71
N PRO A 441 -14.56 40.11 5.68
CA PRO A 441 -15.14 40.05 4.33
C PRO A 441 -16.49 39.33 4.31
N VAL A 442 -17.29 39.60 3.28
CA VAL A 442 -18.59 38.93 3.07
C VAL A 442 -18.41 37.49 2.58
N GLY A 443 -17.49 37.27 1.64
CA GLY A 443 -17.19 35.97 1.04
C GLY A 443 -16.36 35.02 1.93
N GLU A 444 -15.94 33.88 1.38
CA GLU A 444 -15.15 32.88 2.10
C GLU A 444 -13.79 33.45 2.53
N VAL A 445 -13.48 33.33 3.82
CA VAL A 445 -12.22 33.80 4.39
C VAL A 445 -11.23 32.65 4.51
N MET A 446 -10.13 32.73 3.77
CA MET A 446 -9.11 31.68 3.72
C MET A 446 -7.69 32.21 3.94
N VAL A 447 -6.79 31.32 4.35
CA VAL A 447 -5.36 31.61 4.50
C VAL A 447 -4.54 30.64 3.65
N ARG A 448 -3.64 31.14 2.80
CA ARG A 448 -2.57 30.31 2.21
C ARG A 448 -1.43 30.23 3.21
N ILE A 449 -1.26 29.06 3.81
CA ILE A 449 -0.14 28.76 4.71
C ILE A 449 1.13 28.47 3.89
N ASN A 450 2.29 28.38 4.54
CA ASN A 450 3.48 27.83 3.89
C ASN A 450 3.35 26.32 3.62
N ALA A 451 4.11 25.82 2.64
CA ALA A 451 4.08 24.41 2.26
C ALA A 451 4.55 23.47 3.38
N VAL A 452 3.98 22.26 3.41
CA VAL A 452 4.36 21.20 4.37
C VAL A 452 5.80 20.75 4.12
N GLY A 453 6.59 20.69 5.20
CA GLY A 453 8.02 20.42 5.17
C GLY A 453 8.91 21.66 5.13
N THR A 454 8.35 22.88 5.15
CA THR A 454 9.15 24.12 5.20
C THR A 454 9.53 24.55 6.62
N GLY A 455 8.86 24.00 7.64
CA GLY A 455 8.99 24.38 9.04
C GLY A 455 8.23 25.65 9.43
N PHE A 456 7.61 26.35 8.47
CA PHE A 456 6.79 27.54 8.73
C PHE A 456 5.30 27.21 8.89
N GLU A 457 4.83 26.14 8.26
CA GLU A 457 3.43 25.71 8.24
C GLU A 457 2.85 25.46 9.64
N GLU A 458 3.68 24.90 10.54
CA GLU A 458 3.34 24.67 11.94
C GLU A 458 2.96 25.97 12.66
N LEU A 459 3.79 27.01 12.47
CA LEU A 459 3.59 28.32 13.09
C LEU A 459 2.41 29.07 12.46
N ASP A 460 2.16 28.86 11.17
CA ASP A 460 1.01 29.43 10.46
C ASP A 460 -0.29 28.84 11.00
N LEU A 461 -0.38 27.51 11.04
CA LEU A 461 -1.55 26.80 11.55
C LEU A 461 -1.86 27.14 13.00
N ASP A 462 -0.85 27.17 13.88
CA ASP A 462 -1.02 27.57 15.28
C ASP A 462 -1.52 29.03 15.43
N SER A 463 -1.15 29.91 14.49
CA SER A 463 -1.57 31.32 14.50
C SER A 463 -3.00 31.55 13.96
N VAL A 464 -3.46 30.74 13.00
CA VAL A 464 -4.71 31.02 12.26
C VAL A 464 -5.86 30.07 12.57
N LEU A 465 -5.61 28.79 12.89
CA LEU A 465 -6.69 27.79 13.07
C LEU A 465 -7.62 28.07 14.26
N ARG A 466 -7.18 28.85 15.24
CA ARG A 466 -7.98 29.25 16.41
C ARG A 466 -8.83 30.49 16.17
N THR A 467 -8.60 31.22 15.08
CA THR A 467 -9.21 32.53 14.84
C THR A 467 -10.71 32.44 14.54
N ARG A 468 -11.44 33.52 14.82
CA ARG A 468 -12.89 33.60 14.73
C ARG A 468 -13.40 33.44 13.30
N HIS A 469 -12.82 34.13 12.32
CA HIS A 469 -13.41 34.22 10.96
C HIS A 469 -12.83 33.26 9.92
N ILE A 470 -11.74 32.55 10.20
CA ILE A 470 -11.18 31.59 9.23
C ILE A 470 -12.20 30.50 8.86
N SER A 471 -12.33 30.25 7.56
CA SER A 471 -13.28 29.30 6.95
C SER A 471 -12.60 28.22 6.11
N ALA A 472 -11.42 28.52 5.54
CA ALA A 472 -10.62 27.57 4.76
C ALA A 472 -9.10 27.80 4.89
N ILE A 473 -8.32 26.76 4.57
CA ILE A 473 -6.87 26.80 4.37
C ILE A 473 -6.57 26.48 2.91
N ALA A 474 -5.84 27.36 2.23
CA ALA A 474 -5.15 27.02 0.98
C ALA A 474 -3.81 26.34 1.32
N LEU A 475 -3.62 25.15 0.78
CA LEU A 475 -2.45 24.31 1.02
C LEU A 475 -1.57 24.26 -0.24
N PRO A 476 -0.46 25.02 -0.29
CA PRO A 476 0.44 24.99 -1.43
C PRO A 476 1.22 23.67 -1.50
N LYS A 477 1.77 23.40 -2.69
CA LYS A 477 2.71 22.29 -2.98
C LYS A 477 2.18 20.94 -2.49
N THR A 478 0.88 20.68 -2.73
CA THR A 478 0.19 19.46 -2.28
C THR A 478 0.61 18.26 -3.13
N ASN A 479 1.75 17.66 -2.77
CA ASN A 479 2.40 16.57 -3.53
C ASN A 479 2.06 15.16 -3.02
N SER A 480 1.21 15.05 -2.00
CA SER A 480 0.88 13.78 -1.34
C SER A 480 -0.43 13.86 -0.55
N PRO A 481 -1.24 12.78 -0.50
CA PRO A 481 -2.41 12.70 0.37
C PRO A 481 -2.05 12.89 1.85
N ASN A 482 -0.84 12.49 2.25
CA ASN A 482 -0.34 12.70 3.61
C ASN A 482 -0.29 14.18 4.03
N HIS A 483 -0.17 15.13 3.08
CA HIS A 483 -0.24 16.56 3.40
C HIS A 483 -1.67 16.97 3.82
N ILE A 484 -2.68 16.37 3.18
CA ILE A 484 -4.10 16.54 3.54
C ILE A 484 -4.36 15.90 4.91
N SER A 485 -3.95 14.65 5.14
CA SER A 485 -4.13 13.97 6.42
C SER A 485 -3.42 14.69 7.58
N TYR A 486 -2.20 15.20 7.34
CA TYR A 486 -1.49 16.07 8.28
C TYR A 486 -2.34 17.30 8.64
N LEU A 487 -2.84 18.04 7.64
CA LEU A 487 -3.63 19.24 7.88
C LEU A 487 -4.96 18.94 8.59
N VAL A 488 -5.63 17.83 8.26
CA VAL A 488 -6.81 17.35 9.00
C VAL A 488 -6.47 17.07 10.47
N SER A 489 -5.35 16.40 10.76
CA SER A 489 -4.92 16.16 12.14
C SER A 489 -4.66 17.45 12.93
N ARG A 490 -4.13 18.50 12.26
CA ARG A 490 -3.94 19.83 12.85
C ARG A 490 -5.27 20.54 13.09
N ILE A 491 -6.22 20.46 12.15
CA ILE A 491 -7.57 21.01 12.33
C ILE A 491 -8.25 20.35 13.53
N GLN A 492 -8.24 19.01 13.62
CA GLN A 492 -8.82 18.26 14.74
C GLN A 492 -8.15 18.57 16.10
N ARG A 493 -6.84 18.85 16.11
CA ARG A 493 -6.07 19.16 17.34
C ARG A 493 -6.22 20.62 17.80
N LEU A 494 -6.29 21.57 16.87
CA LEU A 494 -6.09 23.01 17.17
C LEU A 494 -7.34 23.85 17.04
N CYS A 495 -8.31 23.45 16.19
CA CYS A 495 -9.51 24.23 15.97
C CYS A 495 -10.53 24.04 17.10
N PRO A 496 -11.36 25.06 17.40
CA PRO A 496 -12.55 24.87 18.24
C PRO A 496 -13.45 23.74 17.70
N PRO A 497 -14.12 22.93 18.55
CA PRO A 497 -14.88 21.76 18.09
C PRO A 497 -15.92 22.03 17.00
N TYR A 498 -16.60 23.19 17.02
CA TYR A 498 -17.58 23.58 16.00
C TYR A 498 -16.96 23.83 14.60
N LYS A 499 -15.64 24.04 14.53
CA LYS A 499 -14.84 24.17 13.29
C LYS A 499 -14.17 22.87 12.85
N GLN A 500 -14.32 21.78 13.60
CA GLN A 500 -13.73 20.48 13.26
C GLN A 500 -14.63 19.65 12.34
N ARG A 501 -15.96 19.73 12.48
CA ARG A 501 -16.91 18.94 11.67
C ARG A 501 -18.23 19.69 11.46
N GLY A 502 -18.97 19.33 10.41
CA GLY A 502 -20.27 19.94 10.08
C GLY A 502 -20.17 21.15 9.14
N ARG A 503 -21.15 22.06 9.20
CA ARG A 503 -21.31 23.17 8.25
C ARG A 503 -20.17 24.19 8.33
N ASP A 504 -19.66 24.44 9.52
CA ASP A 504 -18.63 25.45 9.81
C ASP A 504 -17.23 24.85 9.92
N ALA A 505 -17.06 23.60 9.48
CA ALA A 505 -15.76 22.93 9.43
C ALA A 505 -14.77 23.72 8.56
N ILE A 506 -13.50 23.84 9.01
CA ILE A 506 -12.46 24.44 8.18
C ILE A 506 -12.23 23.58 6.94
N ARG A 507 -12.30 24.20 5.78
CA ARG A 507 -12.10 23.56 4.48
C ARG A 507 -10.64 23.56 4.07
N ILE A 508 -10.26 22.59 3.26
CA ILE A 508 -8.94 22.51 2.63
C ILE A 508 -9.11 22.74 1.14
N ILE A 509 -8.34 23.68 0.61
CA ILE A 509 -8.21 23.97 -0.83
C ILE A 509 -6.78 23.55 -1.21
N ALA A 510 -6.64 22.39 -1.85
CA ALA A 510 -5.34 21.83 -2.16
C ALA A 510 -4.81 22.39 -3.48
N MET A 511 -3.63 23.00 -3.46
CA MET A 511 -3.00 23.57 -4.66
C MET A 511 -2.16 22.49 -5.36
N ILE A 512 -2.56 22.16 -6.59
CA ILE A 512 -1.93 21.23 -7.51
C ILE A 512 -1.03 22.07 -8.43
N GLU A 513 0.26 22.06 -8.10
CA GLU A 513 1.24 22.95 -8.72
C GLU A 513 2.58 22.26 -9.00
N SER A 514 2.58 20.93 -9.06
CA SER A 514 3.74 20.15 -9.52
C SER A 514 3.31 18.94 -10.36
N SER A 515 4.24 18.41 -11.15
CA SER A 515 4.06 17.14 -11.88
C SER A 515 3.74 15.97 -10.94
N LYS A 516 4.37 15.93 -9.75
CA LYS A 516 4.12 14.92 -8.71
C LYS A 516 2.71 15.01 -8.14
N ALA A 517 2.18 16.22 -7.95
CA ALA A 517 0.79 16.44 -7.54
C ALA A 517 -0.19 15.99 -8.64
N MET A 518 0.10 16.31 -9.91
CA MET A 518 -0.71 15.94 -11.06
C MET A 518 -0.84 14.41 -11.22
N ILE A 519 0.27 13.67 -11.12
CA ILE A 519 0.28 12.19 -11.22
C ILE A 519 -0.54 11.54 -10.10
N ARG A 520 -0.62 12.17 -8.92
CA ARG A 520 -1.26 11.62 -7.71
C ARG A 520 -2.59 12.31 -7.36
N ILE A 521 -3.19 13.01 -8.32
CA ILE A 521 -4.35 13.87 -8.07
C ILE A 521 -5.58 13.09 -7.58
N GLU A 522 -5.76 11.84 -8.03
CA GLU A 522 -6.81 10.94 -7.54
C GLU A 522 -6.62 10.58 -6.07
N GLU A 523 -5.40 10.18 -5.67
CA GLU A 523 -5.09 9.87 -4.27
C GLU A 523 -5.32 11.09 -3.37
N ILE A 524 -4.92 12.28 -3.82
CA ILE A 524 -5.10 13.54 -3.09
C ILE A 524 -6.59 13.84 -2.95
N ALA A 525 -7.35 13.80 -4.04
CA ALA A 525 -8.79 14.03 -4.06
C ALA A 525 -9.59 13.02 -3.22
N GLY A 526 -9.09 11.79 -3.07
CA GLY A 526 -9.69 10.73 -2.26
C GLY A 526 -9.53 10.89 -0.74
N THR A 527 -8.77 11.90 -0.26
CA THR A 527 -8.49 12.09 1.17
C THR A 527 -9.15 13.32 1.79
N GLY A 528 -8.98 13.48 3.12
CA GLY A 528 -9.36 14.70 3.83
C GLY A 528 -10.63 14.65 4.66
N GLU A 529 -11.24 13.49 4.90
CA GLU A 529 -12.35 13.30 5.88
C GLU A 529 -13.54 14.29 5.75
N GLY A 530 -13.77 14.83 4.56
CA GLY A 530 -14.79 15.86 4.30
C GLY A 530 -14.32 17.31 4.44
N HIS A 531 -13.10 17.56 4.93
CA HIS A 531 -12.45 18.89 4.93
C HIS A 531 -12.00 19.31 3.53
N LEU A 532 -11.46 18.40 2.72
CA LEU A 532 -11.08 18.70 1.34
C LEU A 532 -12.32 19.14 0.54
N ASP A 533 -12.25 20.33 -0.06
CA ASP A 533 -13.42 21.02 -0.63
C ASP A 533 -13.21 21.50 -2.06
N ALA A 534 -11.97 21.83 -2.44
CA ALA A 534 -11.59 22.07 -3.83
C ALA A 534 -10.12 21.73 -4.09
N LEU A 535 -9.81 21.50 -5.37
CA LEU A 535 -8.46 21.53 -5.91
C LEU A 535 -8.28 22.84 -6.68
N LEU A 536 -7.12 23.48 -6.53
CA LEU A 536 -6.73 24.67 -7.27
C LEU A 536 -5.53 24.31 -8.15
N PHE A 537 -5.56 24.63 -9.44
CA PHE A 537 -4.42 24.45 -10.33
C PHE A 537 -3.61 25.74 -10.39
N ALA A 538 -2.36 25.73 -9.91
CA ALA A 538 -1.49 26.91 -9.95
C ALA A 538 -0.44 26.74 -11.07
N ALA A 539 -0.73 27.37 -12.21
CA ALA A 539 0.00 27.14 -13.45
C ALA A 539 1.45 27.69 -13.44
N GLU A 540 1.73 28.78 -12.72
CA GLU A 540 3.08 29.38 -12.69
C GLU A 540 4.11 28.49 -12.01
N ASP A 541 3.81 27.99 -10.80
CA ASP A 541 4.66 27.06 -10.06
C ASP A 541 4.80 25.73 -10.81
N PHE A 542 3.70 25.23 -11.40
CA PHE A 542 3.70 24.03 -12.23
C PHE A 542 4.63 24.18 -13.45
N SER A 543 4.56 25.32 -14.15
CA SER A 543 5.41 25.63 -15.29
C SER A 543 6.87 25.83 -14.89
N THR A 544 7.12 26.45 -13.74
CA THR A 544 8.49 26.66 -13.22
C THR A 544 9.16 25.33 -12.90
N LEU A 545 8.50 24.46 -12.12
CA LEU A 545 9.02 23.13 -11.75
C LEU A 545 9.19 22.18 -12.95
N LEU A 546 8.40 22.36 -14.03
CA LEU A 546 8.60 21.64 -15.28
C LEU A 546 9.72 22.21 -16.16
N SER A 547 9.98 23.52 -16.07
CA SER A 547 11.09 24.15 -16.79
C SER A 547 12.44 23.76 -16.16
N GLU A 548 12.48 23.56 -14.84
CA GLU A 548 13.65 23.04 -14.10
C GLU A 548 14.10 21.64 -14.57
N VAL A 549 13.21 20.83 -15.15
CA VAL A 549 13.57 19.52 -15.75
C VAL A 549 13.89 19.58 -17.24
N GLY A 550 14.05 20.78 -17.81
CA GLY A 550 14.58 20.99 -19.17
C GLY A 550 13.57 20.74 -20.30
N VAL A 551 12.27 20.92 -20.05
CA VAL A 551 11.19 20.75 -21.02
C VAL A 551 10.51 22.09 -21.31
N ASP A 552 10.28 22.40 -22.59
CA ASP A 552 9.48 23.57 -22.99
C ASP A 552 8.03 23.42 -22.52
N VAL A 553 7.58 24.32 -21.64
CA VAL A 553 6.22 24.29 -21.10
C VAL A 553 5.30 25.26 -21.86
N LEU A 554 4.40 24.69 -22.66
CA LEU A 554 3.30 25.41 -23.30
C LEU A 554 2.05 25.29 -22.41
N SER A 555 1.86 26.23 -21.49
CA SER A 555 0.71 26.27 -20.56
C SER A 555 -0.01 27.62 -20.63
N PRO A 556 -1.36 27.66 -20.55
CA PRO A 556 -2.06 28.90 -20.20
C PRO A 556 -1.59 29.34 -18.81
N LYS A 557 -1.25 30.62 -18.69
CA LYS A 557 -0.66 31.23 -17.49
C LYS A 557 -1.71 31.87 -16.60
N VAL A 558 -1.29 32.37 -15.45
CA VAL A 558 -2.12 33.34 -14.69
C VAL A 558 -2.05 34.68 -15.42
N CYS A 559 -3.17 35.36 -15.61
CA CYS A 559 -3.21 36.73 -16.12
C CYS A 559 -2.53 37.70 -15.13
N VAL A 560 -1.20 37.83 -15.25
CA VAL A 560 -0.39 38.78 -14.47
C VAL A 560 -0.63 40.23 -14.93
N ASN A 561 -0.95 40.42 -16.21
CA ASN A 561 -1.30 41.74 -16.75
C ASN A 561 -2.74 42.12 -16.41
N TYR A 562 -2.96 42.60 -15.19
CA TYR A 562 -4.27 43.00 -14.67
C TYR A 562 -4.91 44.21 -15.36
N GLU A 563 -4.22 44.87 -16.29
CA GLU A 563 -4.74 45.97 -17.11
C GLU A 563 -5.38 45.46 -18.43
N ASP A 564 -5.09 44.23 -18.85
CA ASP A 564 -5.67 43.62 -20.06
C ASP A 564 -6.94 42.83 -19.74
N GLU A 565 -8.07 43.55 -19.68
CA GLU A 565 -9.39 42.94 -19.48
C GLU A 565 -9.81 42.00 -20.61
N ALA A 566 -9.25 42.13 -21.82
CA ALA A 566 -9.61 41.29 -22.96
C ALA A 566 -8.99 39.89 -22.80
N ALA A 567 -7.67 39.83 -22.57
CA ALA A 567 -6.96 38.60 -22.28
C ALA A 567 -7.50 37.89 -21.03
N LEU A 568 -7.77 38.65 -19.95
CA LEU A 568 -8.36 38.10 -18.73
C LEU A 568 -9.71 37.41 -18.98
N ARG A 569 -10.56 38.00 -19.83
CA ARG A 569 -11.88 37.45 -20.18
C ARG A 569 -11.73 36.18 -21.02
N GLU A 570 -10.87 36.19 -22.03
CA GLU A 570 -10.61 35.02 -22.87
C GLU A 570 -10.11 33.82 -22.06
N GLU A 571 -9.10 34.03 -21.20
CA GLU A 571 -8.58 32.99 -20.29
C GLU A 571 -9.65 32.47 -19.30
N ALA A 572 -10.49 33.37 -18.77
CA ALA A 572 -11.53 32.98 -17.81
C ALA A 572 -12.64 32.16 -18.49
N GLU A 573 -13.04 32.53 -19.70
CA GLU A 573 -13.97 31.76 -20.52
C GLU A 573 -13.38 30.41 -20.97
N GLU A 574 -12.07 30.35 -21.28
CA GLU A 574 -11.39 29.08 -21.59
C GLU A 574 -11.38 28.14 -20.38
N GLY A 575 -10.97 28.64 -19.20
CA GLY A 575 -11.03 27.87 -17.96
C GLY A 575 -12.45 27.35 -17.69
N ARG A 576 -13.48 28.18 -17.90
CA ARG A 576 -14.88 27.73 -17.81
C ARG A 576 -15.23 26.64 -18.82
N ARG A 577 -14.77 26.74 -20.09
CA ARG A 577 -14.98 25.70 -21.11
C ARG A 577 -14.33 24.36 -20.73
N LEU A 578 -13.16 24.41 -20.08
CA LEU A 578 -12.46 23.24 -19.53
C LEU A 578 -13.09 22.68 -18.24
N GLY A 579 -14.13 23.34 -17.68
CA GLY A 579 -14.90 22.87 -16.54
C GLY A 579 -14.49 23.45 -15.18
N PHE A 580 -13.56 24.42 -15.14
CA PHE A 580 -13.21 25.12 -13.91
C PHE A 580 -14.39 25.94 -13.35
N ASP A 581 -14.44 26.10 -12.03
CA ASP A 581 -15.53 26.79 -11.33
C ASP A 581 -15.21 28.25 -10.95
N GLY A 582 -13.96 28.70 -11.12
CA GLY A 582 -13.50 30.06 -10.86
C GLY A 582 -12.04 30.27 -11.27
N LYS A 583 -11.51 31.48 -11.04
CA LYS A 583 -10.11 31.88 -11.32
C LYS A 583 -9.52 32.70 -10.16
N GLN A 584 -8.21 32.63 -9.99
CA GLN A 584 -7.46 33.46 -9.05
C GLN A 584 -7.42 34.92 -9.52
N ALA A 585 -7.49 35.86 -8.58
CA ALA A 585 -7.35 37.29 -8.81
C ALA A 585 -6.21 37.85 -7.95
N ILE A 586 -5.38 38.70 -8.56
CA ILE A 586 -4.25 39.38 -7.89
C ILE A 586 -4.47 40.89 -7.78
N HIS A 587 -5.44 41.45 -8.53
CA HIS A 587 -5.81 42.86 -8.47
C HIS A 587 -7.35 43.04 -8.46
N PRO A 588 -7.92 44.00 -7.69
CA PRO A 588 -9.37 44.14 -7.56
C PRO A 588 -10.13 44.34 -8.88
N ASN A 589 -9.53 45.00 -9.88
CA ASN A 589 -10.18 45.19 -11.20
C ASN A 589 -10.50 43.87 -11.92
N GLN A 590 -9.85 42.77 -11.55
CA GLN A 590 -10.08 41.46 -12.16
C GLN A 590 -11.38 40.80 -11.65
N ILE A 591 -11.90 41.22 -10.50
CA ILE A 591 -13.01 40.56 -9.79
C ILE A 591 -14.27 40.54 -10.67
N ASP A 592 -14.71 41.69 -11.21
CA ASP A 592 -15.96 41.79 -11.98
C ASP A 592 -15.90 41.02 -13.31
N VAL A 593 -14.73 41.03 -13.97
CA VAL A 593 -14.50 40.28 -15.21
C VAL A 593 -14.57 38.77 -14.95
N ILE A 594 -13.90 38.29 -13.89
CA ILE A 594 -13.92 36.88 -13.48
C ILE A 594 -15.32 36.47 -13.01
N HIS A 595 -15.99 37.30 -12.19
CA HIS A 595 -17.37 37.07 -11.76
C HIS A 595 -18.33 36.93 -12.94
N SER A 596 -18.20 37.80 -13.95
CA SER A 596 -18.99 37.74 -15.18
C SER A 596 -18.72 36.45 -15.96
N ALA A 597 -17.44 36.12 -16.18
CA ALA A 597 -17.04 34.93 -16.96
C ALA A 597 -17.49 33.60 -16.32
N PHE A 598 -17.47 33.47 -14.99
CA PHE A 598 -17.85 32.22 -14.29
C PHE A 598 -19.32 32.16 -13.82
N SER A 599 -20.10 33.24 -13.97
CA SER A 599 -21.54 33.23 -13.64
C SER A 599 -22.37 32.65 -14.79
N PRO A 600 -23.33 31.73 -14.54
CA PRO A 600 -24.24 31.25 -15.58
C PRO A 600 -25.08 32.37 -16.19
N SER A 601 -25.17 32.39 -17.53
CA SER A 601 -26.02 33.32 -18.27
C SER A 601 -27.50 32.91 -18.17
N GLN A 602 -28.42 33.85 -18.35
CA GLN A 602 -29.86 33.55 -18.27
C GLN A 602 -30.30 32.40 -19.21
N PRO A 603 -29.86 32.31 -20.48
CA PRO A 603 -30.19 31.17 -21.35
C PRO A 603 -29.68 29.81 -20.83
N GLU A 604 -28.53 29.76 -20.17
CA GLU A 604 -28.02 28.54 -19.54
C GLU A 604 -28.86 28.14 -18.33
N ILE A 605 -29.32 29.11 -17.53
CA ILE A 605 -30.21 28.88 -16.37
C ILE A 605 -31.57 28.36 -16.85
N ASP A 606 -32.12 28.93 -17.92
CA ASP A 606 -33.40 28.54 -18.50
C ASP A 606 -33.32 27.13 -19.12
N ARG A 607 -32.24 26.83 -19.86
CA ARG A 607 -31.98 25.49 -20.39
C ARG A 607 -31.77 24.47 -19.27
N ALA A 608 -30.99 24.80 -18.24
CA ALA A 608 -30.77 23.91 -17.09
C ALA A 608 -32.07 23.63 -16.31
N SER A 609 -32.93 24.65 -16.15
CA SER A 609 -34.24 24.50 -15.51
C SER A 609 -35.17 23.58 -16.31
N ARG A 610 -35.20 23.73 -17.64
CA ARG A 610 -35.97 22.84 -18.53
C ARG A 610 -35.44 21.42 -18.54
N ILE A 611 -34.11 21.23 -18.62
CA ILE A 611 -33.45 19.91 -18.49
C ILE A 611 -33.87 19.24 -17.19
N LYS A 612 -33.84 19.95 -16.05
CA LYS A 612 -34.26 19.38 -14.76
C LYS A 612 -35.69 18.86 -14.81
N ILE A 613 -36.64 19.69 -15.22
CA ILE A 613 -38.08 19.36 -15.22
C ILE A 613 -38.37 18.17 -16.13
N VAL A 614 -37.84 18.19 -17.36
CA VAL A 614 -38.11 17.12 -18.34
C VAL A 614 -37.39 15.83 -17.96
N PHE A 615 -36.15 15.90 -17.44
CA PHE A 615 -35.42 14.70 -17.00
C PHE A 615 -36.08 14.01 -15.82
N GLU A 616 -36.54 14.76 -14.81
CA GLU A 616 -37.26 14.18 -13.67
C GLU A 616 -38.57 13.50 -14.11
N ALA A 617 -39.30 14.08 -15.07
CA ALA A 617 -40.51 13.49 -15.64
C ALA A 617 -40.23 12.23 -16.49
N GLN A 618 -39.20 12.26 -17.35
CA GLN A 618 -38.83 11.12 -18.20
C GLN A 618 -38.24 9.97 -17.40
N ALA A 619 -37.41 10.25 -16.38
CA ALA A 619 -36.89 9.24 -15.47
C ALA A 619 -38.02 8.54 -14.67
N ALA A 620 -39.04 9.28 -14.24
CA ALA A 620 -40.23 8.71 -13.60
C ALA A 620 -41.06 7.81 -14.56
N ALA A 621 -41.00 8.07 -15.87
CA ALA A 621 -41.58 7.23 -16.91
C ALA A 621 -40.68 6.04 -17.34
N GLY A 622 -39.48 5.88 -16.75
CA GLY A 622 -38.53 4.81 -17.07
C GLY A 622 -37.58 5.11 -18.25
N ASN A 623 -37.62 6.33 -18.81
CA ASN A 623 -36.76 6.73 -19.94
C ASN A 623 -35.46 7.35 -19.43
N GLY A 624 -34.32 6.71 -19.74
CA GLY A 624 -32.98 7.16 -19.31
C GLY A 624 -32.33 8.25 -20.18
N ALA A 625 -32.87 8.48 -21.38
CA ALA A 625 -32.45 9.53 -22.30
C ALA A 625 -33.62 9.98 -23.18
N PHE A 626 -33.61 11.24 -23.63
CA PHE A 626 -34.65 11.84 -24.47
C PHE A 626 -34.12 13.06 -25.23
N GLU A 627 -34.85 13.51 -26.25
CA GLU A 627 -34.55 14.73 -26.99
C GLU A 627 -35.17 15.97 -26.33
N LEU A 628 -34.39 17.05 -26.22
CA LEU A 628 -34.84 18.38 -25.78
C LEU A 628 -34.08 19.46 -26.58
N ASP A 629 -34.79 20.44 -27.14
CA ASP A 629 -34.24 21.49 -27.99
C ASP A 629 -33.33 20.96 -29.15
N GLY A 630 -33.68 19.80 -29.73
CA GLY A 630 -32.88 19.17 -30.80
C GLY A 630 -31.59 18.49 -30.31
N GLN A 631 -31.42 18.28 -29.01
CA GLN A 631 -30.24 17.65 -28.40
C GLN A 631 -30.62 16.48 -27.49
N MET A 632 -29.79 15.43 -27.48
CA MET A 632 -29.96 14.31 -26.57
C MET A 632 -29.60 14.73 -25.14
N VAL A 633 -30.50 14.44 -24.19
CA VAL A 633 -30.32 14.68 -22.76
C VAL A 633 -30.31 13.33 -22.04
N ASP A 634 -29.26 13.11 -21.26
CA ASP A 634 -29.02 11.92 -20.46
C ASP A 634 -28.59 12.29 -19.01
N ALA A 635 -28.24 11.29 -18.20
CA ALA A 635 -27.85 11.51 -16.81
C ALA A 635 -26.61 12.43 -16.62
N PRO A 636 -25.52 12.31 -17.42
CA PRO A 636 -24.46 13.31 -17.51
C PRO A 636 -24.96 14.75 -17.76
N VAL A 637 -25.79 14.98 -18.78
CA VAL A 637 -26.30 16.33 -19.11
C VAL A 637 -27.19 16.87 -17.98
N TYR A 638 -28.02 16.02 -17.36
CA TYR A 638 -28.80 16.38 -16.17
C TYR A 638 -27.91 16.79 -14.98
N LYS A 639 -26.82 16.06 -14.71
CA LYS A 639 -25.86 16.42 -13.64
C LYS A 639 -25.20 17.78 -13.89
N GLN A 640 -24.87 18.11 -15.14
CA GLN A 640 -24.34 19.44 -15.50
C GLN A 640 -25.38 20.54 -15.27
N ALA A 641 -26.63 20.33 -15.70
CA ALA A 641 -27.73 21.26 -15.44
C ALA A 641 -27.96 21.50 -13.93
N MET A 642 -27.92 20.43 -13.12
CA MET A 642 -28.02 20.55 -11.66
C MET A 642 -26.85 21.33 -11.05
N LYS A 643 -25.62 21.18 -11.57
CA LYS A 643 -24.46 22.01 -11.14
C LYS A 643 -24.69 23.50 -11.44
N ILE A 644 -25.24 23.84 -12.61
CA ILE A 644 -25.61 25.22 -12.97
C ILE A 644 -26.64 25.79 -11.99
N LEU A 645 -27.73 25.05 -11.73
CA LEU A 645 -28.77 25.50 -10.81
C LEU A 645 -28.27 25.63 -9.35
N ALA A 646 -27.35 24.77 -8.93
CA ALA A 646 -26.68 24.88 -7.64
C ALA A 646 -25.82 26.16 -7.54
N LYS A 647 -25.05 26.51 -8.57
CA LYS A 647 -24.29 27.79 -8.64
C LYS A 647 -25.20 29.00 -8.47
N VAL A 648 -26.35 29.03 -9.15
CA VAL A 648 -27.31 30.14 -9.06
C VAL A 648 -27.90 30.27 -7.64
N ARG A 649 -28.23 29.14 -6.99
CA ARG A 649 -28.70 29.14 -5.59
C ARG A 649 -27.64 29.66 -4.63
N ALA A 650 -26.39 29.21 -4.79
CA ALA A 650 -25.27 29.64 -3.96
C ALA A 650 -25.00 31.15 -4.09
N ALA A 651 -24.91 31.67 -5.33
CA ALA A 651 -24.73 33.10 -5.57
C ALA A 651 -25.84 33.95 -4.95
N ARG A 652 -27.12 33.57 -5.13
CA ARG A 652 -28.27 34.25 -4.51
C ARG A 652 -28.30 34.21 -2.98
N SER A 653 -27.56 33.29 -2.36
CA SER A 653 -27.39 33.21 -0.90
C SER A 653 -26.20 34.01 -0.35
N HIS A 654 -25.29 34.47 -1.22
CA HIS A 654 -24.20 35.39 -0.87
C HIS A 654 -24.60 36.86 -0.99
N SER A 655 -25.56 37.19 -1.87
CA SER A 655 -26.08 38.57 -2.04
C SER A 655 -27.18 38.96 -1.02
N ARG A 656 -27.18 38.35 0.17
CA ARG A 656 -28.13 38.61 1.28
C ARG A 656 -27.40 38.59 2.61
#